data_AF-A0A370DK97-F1
#
_entry.id   AF-A0A370DK97-F1
#
_cell.length_a   1.000
_cell.length_b   1.000
_cell.length_c   1.000
_cell.angle_alpha   90.00
_cell.angle_beta   90.00
_cell.angle_gamma   90.00
#
_symmetry.space_group_name_H-M   'P 1'
#
loop_
_entity.id
_entity.type
_entity.pdbx_description
1 polymer ?
#
loop_
_entity_poly.entity_id
_entity_poly.type
_entity_poly.pdbx_seq_one_letter_code
_entity_poly.pdbx_strand_id
1 'polypeptide(L)'
;MKKQFLGKMYLWLCVCFLTSNVNAAITGDLELIDSSGNVAATYQSGDDVRVRVTDADGNADAGVVEALTVRVTSETEDTGTPYSASTPVAGASNSGDGSLTILKTSYDTKTENWTLTAVSQTSFLVTGSVSGNQTQQYTVGSESYSTSNNEVTFRIDQGTISFSIGDSFTFSTTAGTIVSETVTLTETGIDTGIFEGSIPLVESVTPSASDNNLDVNSGDLITAFYDDAIGDWGDAVQVRSTSLYSATVIAGATILADTVWTAANSPYLITGDVTVNNGVTLTILEGVRVLFLANSDDQISGDEPYDSELIVNGTLNVAGTVDNGVVFTSSNREPVTGEWGGIRINGDNASFNYATIEYSAYGIYAYGFGTNSSLVISNSIIQQNGSYGLRNMQGYSEGVVSIADSQIINNKGYGIYSNGDYDAWTITGNTISGNAGMGLYLYRTADVVISNNTISDNLGGGSQISSVRDGFEYSNNVLSNNGNNWALYFYNGASLSSDVWMTDSLLIAGNTITNDVLTGCCSGGSHGMIINDQGIADATITNNIVSGGYSGIVVDNSINNVQPIINNNTITNVRDYGLQISGKVIPILAGNVLDGNGYGFYVYYNDVNGNGDFSISNNIIINSTYDGITIGGYAKPIINNNDIYGNGGYAIRNNTTFEIDAKNNWWGVADTAEINNGTNPQSLSFIYDNNSDAGLGFVNYAGWLNETYATGAPVSLSVTGTLELIDSNGNVAATYQSGDDVRVRVTDADGNTNAGVVETLTVRVTSETEDTGTPYSASTPVAGSSNSGDGSLTILNTSYDTKTEDWTLTAVSQTSFLVTGSVSGNQTQQYTVG
;
A
#
# COMPACT_ATOMS: atom_id res chain seq x y z
N MET A 1 39.98 -10.08 -9.28
CA MET A 1 41.20 -9.29 -9.03
C MET A 1 41.54 -9.47 -7.56
N LYS A 2 42.53 -10.30 -7.23
CA LYS A 2 42.93 -10.64 -5.85
C LYS A 2 43.70 -9.47 -5.22
N LYS A 3 43.43 -9.12 -3.96
CA LYS A 3 44.39 -8.44 -3.09
C LYS A 3 44.49 -9.16 -1.75
N GLN A 4 45.58 -9.90 -1.61
CA GLN A 4 46.18 -10.32 -0.34
C GLN A 4 46.64 -9.09 0.44
N PHE A 5 46.56 -9.13 1.76
CA PHE A 5 47.49 -8.40 2.62
C PHE A 5 48.17 -9.35 3.60
N LEU A 6 49.49 -9.17 3.64
CA LEU A 6 50.54 -9.97 4.25
C LEU A 6 50.53 -9.90 5.78
N GLY A 7 50.82 -11.04 6.40
CA GLY A 7 51.38 -11.11 7.75
C GLY A 7 52.77 -10.47 7.82
N LYS A 8 53.04 -9.81 8.95
CA LYS A 8 54.39 -9.40 9.36
C LYS A 8 54.76 -10.11 10.65
N MET A 9 55.54 -11.19 10.49
CA MET A 9 56.45 -11.71 11.51
C MET A 9 57.50 -10.63 11.84
N TYR A 10 57.63 -10.27 13.12
CA TYR A 10 58.83 -9.61 13.63
C TYR A 10 59.58 -10.56 14.55
N LEU A 11 60.79 -10.89 14.13
CA LEU A 11 61.84 -11.59 14.86
C LEU A 11 62.48 -10.59 15.85
N TRP A 12 62.52 -10.90 17.15
CA TRP A 12 63.31 -10.14 18.12
C TRP A 12 64.50 -10.96 18.63
N LEU A 13 65.65 -10.30 18.62
CA LEU A 13 66.98 -10.78 18.94
C LEU A 13 67.19 -10.71 20.46
N CYS A 14 67.70 -11.80 21.05
CA CYS A 14 68.01 -11.94 22.46
C CYS A 14 69.15 -11.01 22.91
N VAL A 15 68.93 -10.23 23.97
CA VAL A 15 69.96 -9.70 24.88
C VAL A 15 69.48 -9.93 26.31
N CYS A 16 70.24 -10.74 27.04
CA CYS A 16 69.94 -11.22 28.38
C CYS A 16 70.23 -10.13 29.43
N PHE A 17 69.21 -9.70 30.17
CA PHE A 17 69.30 -9.17 31.53
C PHE A 17 68.32 -9.95 32.39
N LEU A 18 68.80 -10.54 33.49
CA LEU A 18 67.97 -11.22 34.48
C LEU A 18 67.04 -10.21 35.16
N THR A 19 65.75 -10.27 34.84
CA THR A 19 64.64 -9.83 35.70
C THR A 19 63.51 -10.84 35.53
N SER A 20 62.87 -11.18 36.65
CA SER A 20 61.72 -12.09 36.79
C SER A 20 60.73 -12.04 35.62
N ASN A 21 60.30 -13.21 35.13
CA ASN A 21 59.09 -13.35 34.32
C ASN A 21 57.94 -12.70 35.07
N VAL A 22 57.55 -11.50 34.65
CA VAL A 22 56.22 -10.99 34.95
C VAL A 22 55.39 -11.55 33.81
N ASN A 23 54.61 -12.60 34.06
CA ASN A 23 53.49 -12.93 33.18
C ASN A 23 52.73 -11.63 32.99
N ALA A 24 52.54 -11.21 31.74
CA ALA A 24 51.71 -10.04 31.49
C ALA A 24 50.34 -10.36 32.09
N ALA A 25 49.86 -9.50 32.99
CA ALA A 25 48.47 -9.53 33.45
C ALA A 25 47.59 -9.36 32.21
N ILE A 26 46.81 -10.37 31.89
CA ILE A 26 45.97 -10.41 30.69
C ILE A 26 44.62 -10.93 31.15
N THR A 27 43.58 -10.18 30.82
CA THR A 27 42.21 -10.57 31.12
C THR A 27 41.93 -11.94 30.52
N GLY A 28 41.52 -12.90 31.34
CA GLY A 28 41.16 -14.24 30.89
C GLY A 28 40.01 -14.22 29.89
N ASP A 29 40.06 -15.12 28.91
CA ASP A 29 39.01 -15.31 27.91
C ASP A 29 38.07 -16.45 28.33
N LEU A 30 36.76 -16.26 28.18
CA LEU A 30 35.73 -17.22 28.59
C LEU A 30 34.86 -17.61 27.39
N GLU A 31 34.84 -18.90 27.07
CA GLU A 31 34.08 -19.46 25.96
C GLU A 31 33.15 -20.57 26.44
N LEU A 32 31.91 -20.57 25.94
CA LEU A 32 31.07 -21.77 25.92
C LEU A 32 31.39 -22.55 24.65
N ILE A 33 31.71 -23.84 24.76
CA ILE A 33 32.22 -24.66 23.65
C ILE A 33 31.38 -25.92 23.40
N ASP A 34 31.46 -26.45 22.19
CA ASP A 34 30.85 -27.71 21.78
C ASP A 34 31.72 -28.92 22.16
N SER A 35 31.25 -30.13 21.86
CA SER A 35 32.00 -31.37 22.11
C SER A 35 33.28 -31.52 21.27
N SER A 36 33.44 -30.72 20.21
CA SER A 36 34.62 -30.66 19.35
C SER A 36 35.61 -29.57 19.78
N GLY A 37 35.25 -28.74 20.76
CA GLY A 37 36.06 -27.65 21.29
C GLY A 37 35.93 -26.33 20.54
N ASN A 38 34.93 -26.16 19.67
CA ASN A 38 34.61 -24.89 19.01
C ASN A 38 33.64 -24.08 19.87
N VAL A 39 33.61 -22.75 19.71
CA VAL A 39 32.62 -21.90 20.39
C VAL A 39 31.20 -22.35 20.02
N ALA A 40 30.40 -22.67 21.03
CA ALA A 40 29.02 -23.11 20.88
C ALA A 40 28.09 -21.90 20.92
N ALA A 41 27.45 -21.58 19.80
CA ALA A 41 26.37 -20.60 19.79
C ALA A 41 25.11 -21.14 20.50
N THR A 42 24.95 -22.46 20.54
CA THR A 42 23.71 -23.12 20.95
C THR A 42 23.97 -24.44 21.68
N TYR A 43 23.08 -24.80 22.59
CA TYR A 43 22.99 -26.13 23.20
C TYR A 43 21.57 -26.70 23.02
N GLN A 44 21.45 -28.03 22.96
CA GLN A 44 20.17 -28.71 22.85
C GLN A 44 19.92 -29.71 23.98
N SER A 45 18.70 -30.24 24.05
CA SER A 45 18.34 -31.26 25.05
C SER A 45 19.29 -32.46 25.01
N GLY A 46 19.89 -32.77 26.17
CA GLY A 46 20.84 -33.87 26.34
C GLY A 46 22.32 -33.47 26.19
N ASP A 47 22.62 -32.21 25.86
CA ASP A 47 23.99 -31.69 25.90
C ASP A 47 24.46 -31.40 27.33
N ASP A 48 25.77 -31.39 27.52
CA ASP A 48 26.42 -30.75 28.66
C ASP A 48 26.93 -29.37 28.21
N VAL A 49 26.68 -28.32 29.00
CA VAL A 49 27.33 -27.02 28.79
C VAL A 49 28.80 -27.18 29.12
N ARG A 50 29.67 -26.97 28.14
CA ARG A 50 31.13 -27.04 28.31
C ARG A 50 31.68 -25.63 28.33
N VAL A 51 32.54 -25.37 29.31
CA VAL A 51 33.12 -24.05 29.52
C VAL A 51 34.63 -24.15 29.38
N ARG A 52 35.22 -23.22 28.65
CA ARG A 52 36.67 -23.03 28.54
C ARG A 52 37.06 -21.66 29.06
N VAL A 53 38.09 -21.62 29.88
CA VAL A 53 38.80 -20.38 30.24
C VAL A 53 40.22 -20.46 29.71
N THR A 54 40.65 -19.43 28.96
CA THR A 54 42.05 -19.26 28.57
C THR A 54 42.62 -18.10 29.37
N ASP A 55 43.44 -18.42 30.37
CA ASP A 55 44.00 -17.48 31.32
C ASP A 55 45.41 -17.94 31.75
N ALA A 56 46.41 -17.14 31.38
CA ALA A 56 47.81 -17.45 31.64
C ALA A 56 48.27 -17.07 33.06
N ASP A 57 47.59 -16.16 33.75
CA ASP A 57 47.94 -15.78 35.12
C ASP A 57 47.08 -16.47 36.18
N GLY A 58 45.93 -17.02 35.78
CA GLY A 58 45.20 -18.05 36.53
C GLY A 58 45.98 -19.36 36.74
N ASN A 59 47.04 -19.59 35.98
CA ASN A 59 48.00 -20.70 36.13
C ASN A 59 49.21 -20.24 36.98
N ALA A 60 49.08 -20.36 38.29
CA ALA A 60 50.03 -19.87 39.29
C ALA A 60 51.25 -20.79 39.46
N ASP A 61 51.13 -22.10 39.18
CA ASP A 61 52.22 -23.08 39.28
C ASP A 61 52.35 -23.95 38.02
N ALA A 62 53.25 -23.51 37.12
CA ALA A 62 53.64 -24.19 35.89
C ALA A 62 54.16 -25.64 36.06
N GLY A 63 54.29 -26.17 37.28
CA GLY A 63 54.70 -27.55 37.56
C GLY A 63 53.55 -28.54 37.75
N VAL A 64 52.30 -28.09 37.87
CA VAL A 64 51.13 -28.93 38.17
C VAL A 64 49.94 -28.56 37.29
N VAL A 65 48.97 -29.46 37.20
CA VAL A 65 47.66 -29.18 36.61
C VAL A 65 46.82 -28.49 37.69
N GLU A 66 46.32 -27.29 37.40
CA GLU A 66 45.51 -26.50 38.32
C GLU A 66 44.01 -26.55 37.99
N ALA A 67 43.19 -25.97 38.86
CA ALA A 67 41.75 -25.86 38.67
C ALA A 67 41.25 -24.48 39.08
N LEU A 68 40.28 -23.97 38.35
CA LEU A 68 39.56 -22.73 38.64
C LEU A 68 38.05 -22.97 38.63
N THR A 69 37.27 -21.99 39.07
CA THR A 69 35.82 -22.09 39.10
C THR A 69 35.17 -20.99 38.29
N VAL A 70 34.12 -21.34 37.58
CA VAL A 70 33.22 -20.39 36.90
C VAL A 70 31.82 -20.56 37.46
N ARG A 71 30.97 -19.56 37.26
CA ARG A 71 29.53 -19.66 37.55
C ARG A 71 28.77 -19.77 36.24
N VAL A 72 27.76 -20.61 36.18
CA VAL A 72 26.90 -20.76 34.99
C VAL A 72 25.45 -20.67 35.42
N THR A 73 24.65 -19.89 34.71
CA THR A 73 23.21 -19.78 34.93
C THR A 73 22.45 -19.82 33.60
N SER A 74 21.15 -19.92 33.70
CA SER A 74 20.19 -19.77 32.59
C SER A 74 19.11 -18.79 33.03
N GLU A 75 18.28 -18.34 32.11
CA GLU A 75 17.11 -17.51 32.46
C GLU A 75 16.12 -18.26 33.36
N THR A 76 16.06 -19.60 33.28
CA THR A 76 15.25 -20.43 34.19
C THR A 76 15.91 -20.57 35.56
N GLU A 77 17.21 -20.82 35.62
CA GLU A 77 17.95 -21.01 36.88
C GLU A 77 18.09 -19.72 37.68
N ASP A 78 18.25 -18.58 37.00
CA ASP A 78 18.44 -17.28 37.66
C ASP A 78 17.14 -16.76 38.29
N THR A 79 16.81 -17.35 39.44
CA THR A 79 15.72 -16.92 40.33
C THR A 79 16.12 -15.74 41.22
N GLY A 80 17.27 -15.12 40.94
CA GLY A 80 17.75 -13.95 41.64
C GLY A 80 16.86 -12.72 41.45
N THR A 81 17.14 -11.67 42.20
CA THR A 81 16.44 -10.40 42.01
C THR A 81 16.89 -9.78 40.69
N PRO A 82 15.99 -9.48 39.74
CA PRO A 82 16.39 -8.93 38.45
C PRO A 82 17.04 -7.55 38.60
N TYR A 83 18.04 -7.27 37.78
CA TYR A 83 18.51 -5.90 37.58
C TYR A 83 17.39 -5.06 36.94
N SER A 84 17.30 -3.78 37.29
CA SER A 84 16.19 -2.94 36.85
C SER A 84 16.55 -1.46 36.75
N ALA A 85 15.70 -0.70 36.05
CA ALA A 85 15.74 0.75 36.03
C ALA A 85 14.38 1.35 36.41
N SER A 86 14.38 2.45 37.14
CA SER A 86 13.17 3.23 37.41
C SER A 86 12.72 3.98 36.14
N THR A 87 11.44 4.30 36.04
CA THR A 87 10.93 5.17 34.97
C THR A 87 11.69 6.50 34.93
N PRO A 88 12.15 6.94 33.75
CA PRO A 88 12.76 8.25 33.60
C PRO A 88 11.85 9.42 34.00
N VAL A 89 12.42 10.41 34.68
CA VAL A 89 11.76 11.63 35.11
C VAL A 89 12.40 12.82 34.42
N ALA A 90 11.61 13.56 33.64
CA ALA A 90 12.03 14.82 33.04
C ALA A 90 12.23 15.91 34.11
N GLY A 91 13.26 16.74 33.93
CA GLY A 91 13.51 17.88 34.79
C GLY A 91 12.33 18.85 34.80
N ALA A 92 11.98 19.37 35.98
CA ALA A 92 10.83 20.28 36.13
C ALA A 92 10.97 21.60 35.35
N SER A 93 12.19 21.95 34.93
CA SER A 93 12.50 23.12 34.13
C SER A 93 12.73 22.82 32.65
N ASN A 94 12.42 21.59 32.19
CA ASN A 94 12.61 21.23 30.79
C ASN A 94 11.72 22.07 29.87
N SER A 95 12.32 22.53 28.78
CA SER A 95 11.63 23.27 27.72
C SER A 95 11.22 22.39 26.54
N GLY A 96 12.03 21.38 26.20
CA GLY A 96 11.67 20.35 25.21
C GLY A 96 10.68 19.32 25.78
N ASP A 97 9.86 18.76 24.89
CA ASP A 97 8.78 17.81 25.20
C ASP A 97 9.09 16.36 24.79
N GLY A 98 10.34 16.06 24.40
CA GLY A 98 10.75 14.70 24.09
C GLY A 98 10.84 13.79 25.32
N SER A 99 11.03 12.50 25.09
CA SER A 99 11.00 11.45 26.12
C SER A 99 12.27 10.61 26.14
N LEU A 100 12.71 10.19 27.32
CA LEU A 100 13.77 9.19 27.51
C LEU A 100 13.13 7.81 27.77
N THR A 101 13.60 6.80 27.04
CA THR A 101 13.20 5.40 27.18
C THR A 101 14.42 4.56 27.54
N ILE A 102 14.32 3.79 28.63
CA ILE A 102 15.34 2.79 28.96
C ILE A 102 15.07 1.56 28.10
N LEU A 103 16.08 1.15 27.33
CA LEU A 103 16.00 0.02 26.41
C LEU A 103 16.43 -1.28 27.08
N LYS A 104 17.52 -1.25 27.86
CA LYS A 104 18.09 -2.46 28.48
C LYS A 104 18.89 -2.16 29.75
N THR A 105 18.84 -3.09 30.69
CA THR A 105 19.78 -3.25 31.82
C THR A 105 20.46 -4.63 31.69
N SER A 106 21.55 -4.87 32.42
CA SER A 106 22.37 -6.07 32.26
C SER A 106 22.93 -6.58 33.58
N TYR A 107 23.65 -7.71 33.55
CA TYR A 107 24.39 -8.21 34.71
C TYR A 107 25.48 -7.24 35.23
N ASP A 108 25.88 -6.24 34.43
CA ASP A 108 26.84 -5.22 34.87
C ASP A 108 26.15 -4.03 35.55
N THR A 109 24.82 -3.98 35.53
CA THR A 109 24.06 -2.88 36.12
C THR A 109 24.43 -2.67 37.58
N LYS A 110 24.90 -1.47 37.91
CA LYS A 110 25.10 -1.04 39.29
C LYS A 110 23.87 -0.37 39.86
N THR A 111 23.72 -0.42 41.18
CA THR A 111 22.71 0.38 41.89
C THR A 111 23.18 1.82 41.97
N GLU A 112 22.63 2.69 41.12
CA GLU A 112 23.04 4.10 41.05
C GLU A 112 21.97 5.01 40.45
N ASN A 113 22.13 6.33 40.61
CA ASN A 113 21.29 7.33 39.94
C ASN A 113 21.99 7.85 38.68
N TRP A 114 21.23 7.96 37.59
CA TRP A 114 21.65 8.51 36.31
C TRP A 114 21.05 9.88 36.07
N THR A 115 21.85 10.79 35.53
CA THR A 115 21.44 12.13 35.12
C THR A 115 21.92 12.40 33.71
N LEU A 116 20.99 12.75 32.82
CA LEU A 116 21.27 13.18 31.45
C LEU A 116 20.97 14.67 31.38
N THR A 117 21.93 15.48 30.94
CA THR A 117 21.76 16.95 30.84
C THR A 117 22.07 17.43 29.43
N ALA A 118 21.11 18.09 28.78
CA ALA A 118 21.25 18.68 27.48
C ALA A 118 22.35 19.75 27.50
N VAL A 119 23.36 19.57 26.66
CA VAL A 119 24.44 20.54 26.42
C VAL A 119 24.23 21.29 25.10
N SER A 120 23.30 20.83 24.27
CA SER A 120 22.76 21.50 23.08
C SER A 120 21.33 21.01 22.80
N GLN A 121 20.70 21.47 21.72
CA GLN A 121 19.37 20.97 21.30
C GLN A 121 19.38 19.49 20.91
N THR A 122 20.55 18.94 20.58
CA THR A 122 20.70 17.59 20.03
C THR A 122 21.70 16.73 20.79
N SER A 123 22.28 17.21 21.90
CA SER A 123 23.30 16.46 22.63
C SER A 123 23.10 16.52 24.14
N PHE A 124 23.26 15.37 24.81
CA PHE A 124 23.17 15.22 26.26
C PHE A 124 24.47 14.66 26.85
N LEU A 125 24.94 15.27 27.93
CA LEU A 125 25.95 14.68 28.82
C LEU A 125 25.27 13.60 29.67
N VAL A 126 25.91 12.43 29.79
CA VAL A 126 25.41 11.28 30.56
C VAL A 126 26.31 11.06 31.78
N THR A 127 25.72 11.05 32.97
CA THR A 127 26.45 10.89 34.23
C THR A 127 25.75 9.90 35.15
N GLY A 128 26.50 8.89 35.61
CA GLY A 128 26.08 8.00 36.68
C GLY A 128 26.67 8.44 38.03
N SER A 129 25.92 8.27 39.13
CA SER A 129 26.39 8.64 40.47
C SER A 129 27.51 7.74 41.00
N VAL A 130 27.67 6.52 40.46
CA VAL A 130 28.75 5.59 40.78
C VAL A 130 29.70 5.47 39.58
N SER A 131 29.13 5.32 38.38
CA SER A 131 29.90 5.18 37.14
C SER A 131 30.56 6.47 36.64
N GLY A 132 30.15 7.63 37.15
CA GLY A 132 30.69 8.93 36.78
C GLY A 132 30.27 9.39 35.38
N ASN A 133 30.98 10.39 34.84
CA ASN A 133 30.72 10.93 33.50
C ASN A 133 31.12 9.90 32.44
N GLN A 134 30.18 9.62 31.54
CA GLN A 134 30.47 8.77 30.39
C GLN A 134 31.35 9.49 29.37
N THR A 135 32.18 8.72 28.67
CA THR A 135 33.18 9.25 27.72
C THR A 135 32.55 9.85 26.46
N GLN A 136 31.33 9.41 26.12
CA GLN A 136 30.57 9.88 24.97
C GLN A 136 29.30 10.61 25.40
N GLN A 137 28.93 11.67 24.69
CA GLN A 137 27.61 12.30 24.83
C GLN A 137 26.58 11.54 24.01
N TYR A 138 25.32 11.56 24.46
CA TYR A 138 24.19 11.06 23.69
C TYR A 138 23.79 12.07 22.61
N THR A 139 23.53 11.62 21.38
CA THR A 139 23.01 12.48 20.30
C THR A 139 21.55 12.14 20.01
N VAL A 140 20.66 13.13 20.05
CA VAL A 140 19.22 12.98 19.75
C VAL A 140 19.02 12.50 18.32
N GLY A 141 18.19 11.46 18.17
CA GLY A 141 17.96 10.77 16.90
C GLY A 141 18.81 9.51 16.69
N SER A 142 19.77 9.22 17.58
CA SER A 142 20.45 7.91 17.61
C SER A 142 19.49 6.81 18.08
N GLU A 143 19.53 5.64 17.45
CA GLU A 143 18.64 4.50 17.80
C GLU A 143 18.84 4.00 19.24
N SER A 144 20.04 4.11 19.80
CA SER A 144 20.34 3.77 21.18
C SER A 144 21.66 4.40 21.65
N TYR A 145 21.91 4.32 22.95
CA TYR A 145 23.19 4.61 23.58
C TYR A 145 23.41 3.64 24.73
N SER A 146 24.56 2.96 24.71
CA SER A 146 25.02 2.10 25.78
C SER A 146 26.13 2.79 26.55
N THR A 147 26.03 2.74 27.88
CA THR A 147 27.10 3.22 28.78
C THR A 147 28.40 2.43 28.58
N SER A 148 29.54 3.01 28.97
CA SER A 148 30.87 2.45 28.68
C SER A 148 31.12 1.05 29.27
N ASN A 149 30.39 0.67 30.32
CA ASN A 149 30.47 -0.67 30.93
C ASN A 149 29.24 -1.53 30.61
N ASN A 150 28.44 -1.17 29.61
CA ASN A 150 27.20 -1.87 29.23
C ASN A 150 26.18 -2.06 30.37
N GLU A 151 26.15 -1.15 31.35
CA GLU A 151 25.26 -1.23 32.52
C GLU A 151 23.81 -0.92 32.16
N VAL A 152 23.61 0.08 31.31
CA VAL A 152 22.29 0.49 30.81
C VAL A 152 22.39 0.99 29.37
N THR A 153 21.35 0.69 28.60
CA THR A 153 21.12 1.21 27.24
C THR A 153 19.81 1.97 27.21
N PHE A 154 19.76 3.12 26.54
CA PHE A 154 18.58 3.98 26.47
C PHE A 154 18.52 4.78 25.15
N ARG A 155 17.36 5.38 24.86
CA ARG A 155 17.13 6.27 23.70
C ARG A 155 16.32 7.49 24.12
N ILE A 156 16.62 8.64 23.53
CA ILE A 156 15.78 9.86 23.62
C ILE A 156 15.04 10.05 22.31
N ASP A 157 13.72 10.02 22.39
CA ASP A 157 12.82 10.36 21.29
C ASP A 157 12.52 11.87 21.32
N GLN A 158 12.72 12.54 20.18
CA GLN A 158 12.45 13.97 20.06
C GLN A 158 10.94 14.22 20.00
N GLY A 159 10.45 15.17 20.81
CA GLY A 159 9.07 15.63 20.75
C GLY A 159 8.87 16.77 19.74
N THR A 160 7.74 17.46 19.84
CA THR A 160 7.40 18.57 18.92
C THR A 160 8.18 19.86 19.21
N ILE A 161 8.70 20.00 20.43
CA ILE A 161 9.50 21.12 20.92
C ILE A 161 10.93 20.62 21.19
N SER A 162 11.90 21.18 20.47
CA SER A 162 13.32 20.85 20.66
C SER A 162 13.80 21.16 22.07
N PHE A 163 14.72 20.33 22.56
CA PHE A 163 15.39 20.54 23.84
C PHE A 163 16.23 21.82 23.86
N SER A 164 16.47 22.38 25.05
CA SER A 164 17.41 23.48 25.28
C SER A 164 18.53 23.09 26.24
N ILE A 165 19.63 23.85 26.23
CA ILE A 165 20.74 23.66 27.17
C ILE A 165 20.20 23.71 28.61
N GLY A 166 20.46 22.65 29.38
CA GLY A 166 20.00 22.49 30.76
C GLY A 166 18.74 21.64 30.93
N ASP A 167 18.03 21.28 29.86
CA ASP A 167 16.99 20.26 29.93
C ASP A 167 17.63 18.94 30.42
N SER A 168 16.92 18.16 31.24
CA SER A 168 17.49 16.97 31.85
C SER A 168 16.50 15.83 32.04
N PHE A 169 17.03 14.62 32.17
CA PHE A 169 16.31 13.43 32.62
C PHE A 169 17.07 12.78 33.76
N THR A 170 16.34 12.20 34.70
CA THR A 170 16.91 11.41 35.80
C THR A 170 16.21 10.06 35.91
N PHE A 171 16.98 9.03 36.24
CA PHE A 171 16.45 7.71 36.61
C PHE A 171 17.43 7.02 37.55
N SER A 172 17.05 5.89 38.10
CA SER A 172 17.90 5.06 38.95
C SER A 172 17.96 3.65 38.39
N THR A 173 19.10 3.00 38.53
CA THR A 173 19.27 1.57 38.28
C THR A 173 19.44 0.85 39.60
N THR A 174 19.04 -0.42 39.65
CA THR A 174 19.28 -1.33 40.77
C THR A 174 19.94 -2.59 40.24
N ALA A 175 21.09 -2.95 40.82
CA ALA A 175 21.80 -4.18 40.50
C ALA A 175 20.97 -5.40 40.90
N GLY A 176 21.05 -6.45 40.08
CA GLY A 176 20.42 -7.73 40.38
C GLY A 176 21.25 -8.58 41.34
N THR A 177 20.68 -9.71 41.76
CA THR A 177 21.42 -10.83 42.34
C THR A 177 21.34 -11.98 41.36
N ILE A 178 22.40 -12.77 41.24
CA ILE A 178 22.49 -13.88 40.29
C ILE A 178 22.43 -15.18 41.07
N VAL A 179 21.48 -16.04 40.70
CA VAL A 179 21.44 -17.44 41.11
C VAL A 179 22.07 -18.27 39.99
N SER A 180 23.00 -19.17 40.34
CA SER A 180 23.84 -19.87 39.36
C SER A 180 24.45 -21.14 39.97
N GLU A 181 24.88 -22.05 39.10
CA GLU A 181 25.71 -23.21 39.41
C GLU A 181 27.20 -22.86 39.42
N THR A 182 27.99 -23.61 40.20
CA THR A 182 29.45 -23.49 40.18
C THR A 182 30.06 -24.66 39.41
N VAL A 183 30.82 -24.36 38.36
CA VAL A 183 31.52 -25.38 37.55
C VAL A 183 33.00 -25.30 37.84
N THR A 184 33.61 -26.44 38.17
CA THR A 184 35.07 -26.55 38.35
C THR A 184 35.71 -26.88 37.01
N LEU A 185 36.61 -26.03 36.54
CA LEU A 185 37.39 -26.24 35.32
C LEU A 185 38.77 -26.77 35.69
N THR A 186 39.26 -27.76 34.95
CA THR A 186 40.60 -28.34 35.13
C THR A 186 41.48 -27.94 33.97
N GLU A 187 42.73 -27.59 34.27
CA GLU A 187 43.71 -27.27 33.24
C GLU A 187 43.90 -28.46 32.26
N THR A 188 43.92 -28.20 30.96
CA THR A 188 43.96 -29.23 29.90
C THR A 188 45.31 -29.95 29.81
N GLY A 189 46.35 -29.38 30.42
CA GLY A 189 47.67 -29.95 30.63
C GLY A 189 48.51 -29.01 31.48
N ILE A 190 49.65 -29.48 31.98
CA ILE A 190 50.58 -28.66 32.77
C ILE A 190 50.99 -27.43 31.97
N ASP A 191 50.85 -26.24 32.57
CA ASP A 191 51.32 -24.96 32.04
C ASP A 191 50.70 -24.58 30.68
N THR A 192 49.45 -24.97 30.46
CA THR A 192 48.69 -24.60 29.25
C THR A 192 47.96 -23.28 29.42
N GLY A 193 47.56 -22.92 30.65
CA GLY A 193 46.68 -21.78 30.90
C GLY A 193 45.29 -21.93 30.27
N ILE A 194 44.91 -23.15 29.86
CA ILE A 194 43.59 -23.45 29.28
C ILE A 194 42.89 -24.41 30.23
N PHE A 195 41.74 -24.00 30.76
CA PHE A 195 40.95 -24.75 31.74
C PHE A 195 39.60 -25.11 31.12
N GLU A 196 39.20 -26.38 31.25
CA GLU A 196 37.93 -26.88 30.72
C GLU A 196 37.13 -27.67 31.77
N GLY A 197 35.81 -27.60 31.67
CA GLY A 197 34.87 -28.32 32.53
C GLY A 197 33.47 -28.29 31.94
N SER A 198 32.53 -29.00 32.55
CA SER A 198 31.16 -29.07 32.03
C SER A 198 30.11 -29.25 33.12
N ILE A 199 28.87 -28.89 32.78
CA ILE A 199 27.68 -29.10 33.61
C ILE A 199 26.52 -29.67 32.77
N PRO A 200 25.82 -30.71 33.23
CA PRO A 200 24.66 -31.25 32.52
C PRO A 200 23.49 -30.26 32.44
N LEU A 201 22.76 -30.27 31.33
CA LEU A 201 21.51 -29.53 31.17
C LEU A 201 20.31 -30.39 31.59
N VAL A 202 19.39 -29.81 32.37
CA VAL A 202 18.14 -30.46 32.76
C VAL A 202 16.96 -29.54 32.48
N GLU A 203 15.97 -30.01 31.72
CA GLU A 203 14.73 -29.24 31.55
C GLU A 203 13.88 -29.30 32.83
N SER A 204 13.56 -28.14 33.41
CA SER A 204 12.80 -28.05 34.66
C SER A 204 11.90 -26.82 34.70
N VAL A 205 10.66 -27.01 35.15
CA VAL A 205 9.72 -25.91 35.47
C VAL A 205 9.86 -25.42 36.91
N THR A 206 10.70 -26.07 37.72
CA THR A 206 11.00 -25.69 39.10
C THR A 206 12.52 -25.70 39.29
N PRO A 207 13.21 -24.58 38.99
CA PRO A 207 14.66 -24.49 39.06
C PRO A 207 15.18 -24.71 40.49
N SER A 208 16.37 -25.30 40.61
CA SER A 208 17.02 -25.64 41.87
C SER A 208 18.52 -25.45 41.81
N ALA A 209 18.95 -24.22 42.10
CA ALA A 209 20.36 -23.91 42.22
C ALA A 209 21.14 -24.77 43.23
N SER A 210 22.44 -24.89 42.94
CA SER A 210 23.45 -25.70 43.62
C SER A 210 23.18 -27.21 43.62
N ASP A 211 22.52 -27.74 42.60
CA ASP A 211 22.26 -29.17 42.46
C ASP A 211 23.24 -29.90 41.50
N ASN A 212 24.17 -29.15 40.88
CA ASN A 212 25.12 -29.59 39.85
C ASN A 212 24.50 -29.93 38.48
N ASN A 213 23.25 -29.56 38.24
CA ASN A 213 22.66 -29.49 36.91
C ASN A 213 22.35 -28.02 36.61
N LEU A 214 22.45 -27.62 35.36
CA LEU A 214 21.92 -26.33 34.95
C LEU A 214 20.46 -26.53 34.54
N ASP A 215 19.52 -26.05 35.35
CA ASP A 215 18.12 -26.08 34.98
C ASP A 215 17.86 -25.10 33.84
N VAL A 216 17.16 -25.55 32.81
CA VAL A 216 16.84 -24.75 31.62
C VAL A 216 15.38 -24.96 31.21
N ASN A 217 14.85 -23.99 30.48
CA ASN A 217 13.70 -24.19 29.62
C ASN A 217 14.08 -23.86 28.19
N SER A 218 13.50 -24.60 27.24
CA SER A 218 13.77 -24.41 25.83
C SER A 218 13.49 -22.96 25.41
N GLY A 219 14.53 -22.32 24.87
CA GLY A 219 14.55 -20.89 24.58
C GLY A 219 15.49 -20.09 25.47
N ASP A 220 15.96 -20.59 26.61
CA ASP A 220 16.80 -19.85 27.58
C ASP A 220 18.16 -19.39 27.03
N LEU A 221 18.64 -18.25 27.54
CA LEU A 221 20.05 -17.85 27.38
C LEU A 221 20.88 -18.40 28.54
N ILE A 222 21.83 -19.28 28.22
CA ILE A 222 22.85 -19.75 29.16
C ILE A 222 23.90 -18.65 29.26
N THR A 223 24.28 -18.28 30.47
CA THR A 223 25.32 -17.28 30.76
C THR A 223 26.36 -17.86 31.70
N ALA A 224 27.62 -17.88 31.28
CA ALA A 224 28.77 -18.19 32.12
C ALA A 224 29.48 -16.91 32.57
N PHE A 225 30.01 -16.93 33.79
CA PHE A 225 30.75 -15.85 34.42
C PHE A 225 32.09 -16.37 34.95
N TYR A 226 33.17 -15.65 34.65
CA TYR A 226 34.49 -15.87 35.21
C TYR A 226 34.95 -14.57 35.88
N ASP A 227 35.21 -14.65 37.18
CA ASP A 227 35.80 -13.57 37.96
C ASP A 227 37.32 -13.71 37.89
N ASP A 228 37.93 -13.04 36.92
CA ASP A 228 39.37 -12.95 36.75
C ASP A 228 39.94 -12.04 37.84
N ALA A 229 40.84 -12.60 38.66
CA ALA A 229 41.45 -11.88 39.77
C ALA A 229 42.47 -10.82 39.31
N ILE A 230 43.04 -10.96 38.11
CA ILE A 230 44.14 -10.13 37.59
C ILE A 230 43.90 -9.81 36.10
N GLY A 231 42.99 -8.87 35.80
CA GLY A 231 42.79 -8.42 34.42
C GLY A 231 43.97 -7.63 33.84
N ASP A 232 43.82 -7.09 32.62
CA ASP A 232 44.88 -6.39 31.85
C ASP A 232 45.66 -5.30 32.62
N TRP A 233 45.03 -4.71 33.64
CA TRP A 233 45.59 -3.62 34.45
C TRP A 233 45.93 -4.04 35.88
N GLY A 234 45.83 -5.33 36.19
CA GLY A 234 46.10 -5.92 37.52
C GLY A 234 44.95 -5.77 38.52
N ASP A 235 43.82 -5.20 38.11
CA ASP A 235 42.58 -5.17 38.88
C ASP A 235 41.69 -6.36 38.49
N ALA A 236 40.86 -6.85 39.41
CA ALA A 236 39.92 -7.92 39.11
C ALA A 236 38.87 -7.47 38.08
N VAL A 237 38.58 -8.34 37.11
CA VAL A 237 37.62 -8.13 36.02
C VAL A 237 36.70 -9.34 35.92
N GLN A 238 35.42 -9.12 35.68
CA GLN A 238 34.51 -10.21 35.36
C GLN A 238 34.32 -10.28 33.84
N VAL A 239 34.49 -11.47 33.27
CA VAL A 239 34.16 -11.76 31.87
C VAL A 239 32.98 -12.72 31.81
N ARG A 240 32.27 -12.70 30.68
CA ARG A 240 31.06 -13.51 30.48
C ARG A 240 30.95 -14.02 29.06
N SER A 241 30.27 -15.15 28.92
CA SER A 241 29.97 -15.78 27.64
C SER A 241 28.54 -16.31 27.64
N THR A 242 27.88 -16.35 26.48
CA THR A 242 26.47 -16.74 26.38
C THR A 242 26.20 -17.65 25.19
N SER A 243 25.28 -18.60 25.38
CA SER A 243 24.78 -19.50 24.34
C SER A 243 23.28 -19.70 24.50
N LEU A 244 22.55 -19.94 23.40
CA LEU A 244 21.12 -20.20 23.45
C LEU A 244 20.84 -21.69 23.70
N TYR A 245 19.89 -22.01 24.57
CA TYR A 245 19.35 -23.35 24.71
C TYR A 245 18.07 -23.53 23.89
N SER A 246 17.96 -24.64 23.14
CA SER A 246 16.75 -24.98 22.37
C SER A 246 16.48 -26.48 22.40
N ALA A 247 15.23 -26.88 22.63
CA ALA A 247 14.81 -28.29 22.69
C ALA A 247 15.23 -29.04 21.42
N THR A 248 15.04 -28.42 20.25
CA THR A 248 15.51 -28.94 18.97
C THR A 248 16.37 -27.91 18.26
N VAL A 249 17.58 -28.32 17.84
CA VAL A 249 18.44 -27.55 16.93
C VAL A 249 18.43 -28.24 15.56
N ILE A 250 18.17 -27.46 14.51
CA ILE A 250 18.18 -27.90 13.13
C ILE A 250 19.29 -27.12 12.40
N ALA A 251 20.41 -27.81 12.20
CA ALA A 251 21.45 -27.33 11.29
C ALA A 251 20.92 -27.27 9.85
N GLY A 252 21.59 -26.51 8.99
CA GLY A 252 21.23 -26.42 7.58
C GLY A 252 21.11 -27.82 6.97
N ALA A 253 19.93 -28.15 6.44
CA ALA A 253 19.57 -29.50 6.04
C ALA A 253 18.41 -29.55 5.05
N THR A 254 18.28 -30.68 4.36
CA THR A 254 17.11 -30.97 3.52
C THR A 254 16.18 -31.98 4.20
N ILE A 255 14.91 -31.61 4.35
CA ILE A 255 13.84 -32.50 4.81
C ILE A 255 13.40 -33.38 3.62
N LEU A 256 13.69 -34.69 3.73
CA LEU A 256 13.52 -35.67 2.64
C LEU A 256 12.24 -36.51 2.74
N ALA A 257 11.50 -36.40 3.84
CA ALA A 257 10.24 -37.11 4.07
C ALA A 257 9.29 -36.24 4.89
N ASP A 258 7.99 -36.51 4.79
CA ASP A 258 6.96 -35.75 5.51
C ASP A 258 7.31 -35.64 7.00
N THR A 259 7.34 -34.41 7.48
CA THR A 259 7.83 -34.08 8.82
C THR A 259 6.82 -33.20 9.54
N VAL A 260 6.66 -33.45 10.84
CA VAL A 260 5.75 -32.68 11.70
C VAL A 260 6.55 -32.05 12.84
N TRP A 261 6.44 -30.74 12.98
CA TRP A 261 6.95 -29.99 14.12
C TRP A 261 5.85 -29.77 15.15
N THR A 262 6.17 -30.02 16.42
CA THR A 262 5.20 -30.09 17.52
C THR A 262 5.65 -29.22 18.69
N ALA A 263 4.70 -28.65 19.44
CA ALA A 263 5.01 -27.83 20.62
C ALA A 263 5.90 -28.53 21.68
N ALA A 264 5.83 -29.86 21.80
CA ALA A 264 6.66 -30.62 22.75
C ALA A 264 8.16 -30.58 22.44
N ASN A 265 8.54 -30.23 21.22
CA ASN A 265 9.92 -30.15 20.74
C ASN A 265 10.32 -28.69 20.40
N SER A 266 9.47 -27.74 20.78
CA SER A 266 9.60 -26.31 20.47
C SER A 266 10.30 -25.56 21.62
N PRO A 267 11.01 -24.45 21.35
CA PRO A 267 11.40 -23.95 20.03
C PRO A 267 12.24 -24.90 19.17
N TYR A 268 12.09 -24.73 17.86
CA TYR A 268 13.01 -25.24 16.85
C TYR A 268 13.98 -24.12 16.47
N LEU A 269 15.26 -24.30 16.75
CA LEU A 269 16.30 -23.34 16.40
C LEU A 269 16.97 -23.73 15.08
N ILE A 270 16.87 -22.88 14.08
CA ILE A 270 17.47 -23.05 12.76
C ILE A 270 18.81 -22.32 12.73
N THR A 271 19.90 -23.02 12.38
CA THR A 271 21.26 -22.44 12.32
C THR A 271 21.85 -22.34 10.91
N GLY A 272 21.14 -22.87 9.91
CA GLY A 272 21.43 -22.74 8.48
C GLY A 272 20.18 -23.06 7.66
N ASP A 273 20.26 -22.95 6.34
CA ASP A 273 19.09 -23.14 5.47
C ASP A 273 18.40 -24.50 5.65
N VAL A 274 17.10 -24.47 5.96
CA VAL A 274 16.25 -25.66 6.00
C VAL A 274 15.45 -25.74 4.72
N THR A 275 15.72 -26.78 3.93
CA THR A 275 15.02 -27.01 2.66
C THR A 275 13.98 -28.11 2.77
N VAL A 276 12.70 -27.83 2.54
CA VAL A 276 11.66 -28.85 2.31
C VAL A 276 11.76 -29.34 0.87
N ASN A 277 12.04 -30.63 0.68
CA ASN A 277 12.25 -31.18 -0.66
C ASN A 277 10.94 -31.25 -1.48
N ASN A 278 11.04 -31.29 -2.81
CA ASN A 278 9.87 -31.45 -3.69
C ASN A 278 9.11 -32.75 -3.39
N GLY A 279 7.78 -32.66 -3.32
CA GLY A 279 6.88 -33.78 -2.99
C GLY A 279 6.86 -34.16 -1.51
N VAL A 280 7.51 -33.37 -0.65
CA VAL A 280 7.53 -33.55 0.81
C VAL A 280 6.72 -32.45 1.48
N THR A 281 6.04 -32.78 2.57
CA THR A 281 5.29 -31.82 3.39
C THR A 281 5.99 -31.56 4.72
N LEU A 282 6.22 -30.30 5.06
CA LEU A 282 6.49 -29.87 6.42
C LEU A 282 5.19 -29.33 7.04
N THR A 283 4.73 -29.96 8.12
CA THR A 283 3.60 -29.47 8.93
C THR A 283 4.11 -28.91 10.25
N ILE A 284 3.76 -27.66 10.56
CA ILE A 284 4.11 -27.01 11.82
C ILE A 284 2.82 -26.80 12.60
N LEU A 285 2.67 -27.53 13.71
CA LEU A 285 1.45 -27.49 14.51
C LEU A 285 1.40 -26.27 15.44
N GLU A 286 0.20 -25.99 15.93
CA GLU A 286 -0.08 -24.95 16.92
C GLU A 286 0.91 -24.93 18.10
N GLY A 287 1.22 -23.72 18.59
CA GLY A 287 2.11 -23.48 19.73
C GLY A 287 3.61 -23.64 19.43
N VAL A 288 4.00 -23.97 18.19
CA VAL A 288 5.41 -24.04 17.79
C VAL A 288 6.02 -22.65 17.64
N ARG A 289 7.23 -22.48 18.17
CA ARG A 289 8.11 -21.35 17.91
C ARG A 289 9.31 -21.83 17.08
N VAL A 290 9.59 -21.13 16.00
CA VAL A 290 10.75 -21.36 15.14
C VAL A 290 11.65 -20.14 15.29
N LEU A 291 12.83 -20.37 15.85
CA LEU A 291 13.86 -19.35 16.05
C LEU A 291 14.92 -19.52 14.96
N PHE A 292 15.34 -18.43 14.35
CA PHE A 292 16.48 -18.42 13.44
C PHE A 292 17.69 -17.82 14.15
N LEU A 293 18.85 -18.48 14.07
CA LEU A 293 20.08 -17.99 14.68
C LEU A 293 20.45 -16.64 14.04
N ALA A 294 20.48 -15.59 14.85
CA ALA A 294 20.55 -14.22 14.36
C ALA A 294 21.87 -13.96 13.62
N ASN A 295 21.81 -13.39 12.42
CA ASN A 295 22.95 -13.04 11.57
C ASN A 295 23.88 -14.23 11.29
N SER A 296 23.31 -15.42 11.10
CA SER A 296 24.06 -16.66 10.91
C SER A 296 23.41 -17.62 9.91
N ASP A 297 24.27 -18.29 9.14
CA ASP A 297 23.96 -19.44 8.30
C ASP A 297 25.17 -20.38 8.25
N ASP A 298 25.00 -21.61 8.72
CA ASP A 298 26.03 -22.65 8.75
C ASP A 298 26.39 -23.25 7.36
N GLN A 299 25.62 -22.94 6.32
CA GLN A 299 25.84 -23.39 4.94
C GLN A 299 26.39 -22.29 4.02
N ILE A 300 26.13 -21.02 4.36
CA ILE A 300 26.43 -19.85 3.53
C ILE A 300 25.79 -19.99 2.14
N SER A 301 24.46 -20.16 2.10
CA SER A 301 23.68 -20.46 0.89
C SER A 301 22.38 -19.65 0.78
N GLY A 302 21.38 -20.12 0.02
CA GLY A 302 20.11 -19.39 -0.06
C GLY A 302 20.12 -18.07 -0.84
N ASP A 303 19.05 -17.28 -0.68
CA ASP A 303 18.94 -15.91 -1.20
C ASP A 303 19.69 -14.89 -0.32
N GLU A 304 19.80 -15.16 0.99
CA GLU A 304 20.55 -14.37 1.97
C GLU A 304 21.74 -15.20 2.53
N PRO A 305 22.93 -15.17 1.89
CA PRO A 305 24.07 -16.06 2.19
C PRO A 305 24.67 -16.06 3.59
N TYR A 306 24.17 -15.23 4.49
CA TYR A 306 24.67 -15.11 5.84
C TYR A 306 23.56 -15.23 6.89
N ASP A 307 22.32 -15.47 6.45
CA ASP A 307 21.12 -15.43 7.27
C ASP A 307 20.23 -16.63 6.93
N SER A 308 20.05 -17.55 7.88
CA SER A 308 19.34 -18.80 7.65
C SER A 308 17.91 -18.60 7.10
N GLU A 309 17.50 -19.47 6.16
CA GLU A 309 16.19 -19.43 5.51
C GLU A 309 15.38 -20.73 5.71
N LEU A 310 14.06 -20.62 5.59
CA LEU A 310 13.19 -21.78 5.34
C LEU A 310 12.81 -21.80 3.85
N ILE A 311 13.42 -22.71 3.11
CA ILE A 311 13.25 -22.85 1.66
C ILE A 311 12.31 -24.03 1.38
N VAL A 312 11.17 -23.78 0.75
CA VAL A 312 10.12 -24.76 0.53
C VAL A 312 10.02 -25.09 -0.95
N ASN A 313 10.57 -26.23 -1.37
CA ASN A 313 10.39 -26.78 -2.72
C ASN A 313 9.23 -27.79 -2.80
N GLY A 314 8.67 -28.18 -1.65
CA GLY A 314 7.49 -29.03 -1.51
C GLY A 314 6.32 -28.26 -0.90
N THR A 315 5.60 -28.86 0.06
CA THR A 315 4.46 -28.22 0.73
C THR A 315 4.80 -27.75 2.15
N LEU A 316 4.35 -26.55 2.53
CA LEU A 316 4.39 -26.05 3.91
C LEU A 316 2.97 -25.85 4.46
N ASN A 317 2.69 -26.44 5.63
CA ASN A 317 1.42 -26.28 6.32
C ASN A 317 1.64 -25.78 7.76
N VAL A 318 1.34 -24.51 8.01
CA VAL A 318 1.42 -23.90 9.35
C VAL A 318 0.03 -23.84 9.95
N ALA A 319 -0.23 -24.72 10.91
CA ALA A 319 -1.53 -24.99 11.49
C ALA A 319 -1.67 -24.42 12.91
N GLY A 320 -1.47 -23.11 13.06
CA GLY A 320 -1.71 -22.40 14.32
C GLY A 320 -3.20 -22.27 14.65
N THR A 321 -3.48 -21.92 15.90
CA THR A 321 -4.81 -21.59 16.40
C THR A 321 -4.82 -20.25 17.13
N VAL A 322 -6.01 -19.70 17.41
CA VAL A 322 -6.16 -18.44 18.14
C VAL A 322 -5.51 -18.46 19.53
N ASP A 323 -5.57 -19.60 20.21
CA ASP A 323 -5.00 -19.77 21.55
C ASP A 323 -3.51 -20.12 21.50
N ASN A 324 -3.07 -20.81 20.45
CA ASN A 324 -1.71 -21.30 20.27
C ASN A 324 -1.21 -21.02 18.85
N GLY A 325 -0.85 -19.76 18.58
CA GLY A 325 -0.26 -19.38 17.30
C GLY A 325 1.11 -20.04 17.04
N VAL A 326 1.56 -19.99 15.78
CA VAL A 326 2.93 -20.38 15.40
C VAL A 326 3.77 -19.13 15.18
N VAL A 327 4.99 -19.07 15.70
CA VAL A 327 5.86 -17.89 15.58
C VAL A 327 7.16 -18.23 14.85
N PHE A 328 7.52 -17.45 13.85
CA PHE A 328 8.82 -17.44 13.19
C PHE A 328 9.51 -16.12 13.48
N THR A 329 10.65 -16.15 14.17
CA THR A 329 11.33 -14.95 14.64
C THR A 329 12.83 -15.17 14.83
N SER A 330 13.55 -14.10 15.09
CA SER A 330 14.97 -14.14 15.45
C SER A 330 15.16 -14.81 16.82
N SER A 331 16.30 -15.49 16.98
CA SER A 331 16.77 -16.01 18.27
C SER A 331 17.20 -14.92 19.25
N ASN A 332 17.42 -13.69 18.77
CA ASN A 332 17.82 -12.57 19.61
C ASN A 332 16.66 -12.12 20.52
N ARG A 333 16.98 -11.72 21.76
CA ARG A 333 15.98 -11.26 22.75
C ARG A 333 15.41 -9.90 22.42
N GLU A 334 16.22 -9.07 21.81
CA GLU A 334 15.86 -7.75 21.31
C GLU A 334 16.01 -7.78 19.79
N PRO A 335 15.10 -8.47 19.09
CA PRO A 335 15.27 -8.76 17.68
C PRO A 335 15.24 -7.47 16.86
N VAL A 336 16.11 -7.42 15.86
CA VAL A 336 16.11 -6.33 14.87
C VAL A 336 15.78 -6.90 13.49
N THR A 337 15.19 -6.06 12.66
CA THR A 337 14.81 -6.45 11.30
C THR A 337 16.02 -6.92 10.50
N GLY A 338 15.92 -8.09 9.86
CA GLY A 338 16.95 -8.61 8.97
C GLY A 338 17.91 -9.61 9.61
N GLU A 339 17.63 -10.11 10.81
CA GLU A 339 18.51 -11.07 11.50
C GLU A 339 18.38 -12.52 11.00
N TRP A 340 17.43 -12.79 10.11
CA TRP A 340 17.28 -14.07 9.40
C TRP A 340 16.67 -13.84 8.02
N GLY A 341 16.86 -14.75 7.06
CA GLY A 341 16.56 -14.44 5.65
C GLY A 341 15.06 -14.30 5.38
N GLY A 342 14.28 -15.37 5.64
CA GLY A 342 12.85 -15.37 5.43
C GLY A 342 12.29 -16.76 5.09
N ILE A 343 11.03 -16.79 4.65
CA ILE A 343 10.38 -18.01 4.19
C ILE A 343 10.17 -17.94 2.68
N ARG A 344 10.85 -18.80 1.94
CA ARG A 344 10.77 -18.87 0.47
C ARG A 344 9.97 -20.08 0.03
N ILE A 345 8.96 -19.88 -0.81
CA ILE A 345 8.12 -20.94 -1.39
C ILE A 345 8.38 -21.02 -2.90
N ASN A 346 8.90 -22.14 -3.39
CA ASN A 346 9.26 -22.35 -4.79
C ASN A 346 8.19 -23.20 -5.51
N GLY A 347 7.25 -22.53 -6.19
CA GLY A 347 6.35 -23.15 -7.19
C GLY A 347 5.36 -24.21 -6.69
N ASP A 348 5.17 -24.36 -5.38
CA ASP A 348 4.28 -25.37 -4.78
C ASP A 348 3.31 -24.70 -3.79
N ASN A 349 2.85 -25.41 -2.75
CA ASN A 349 1.76 -25.01 -1.88
C ASN A 349 2.24 -24.61 -0.48
N ALA A 350 1.73 -23.48 0.02
CA ALA A 350 1.97 -23.05 1.39
C ALA A 350 0.69 -22.53 2.03
N SER A 351 0.50 -22.84 3.32
CA SER A 351 -0.60 -22.29 4.11
C SER A 351 -0.13 -21.83 5.48
N PHE A 352 -0.67 -20.69 5.91
CA PHE A 352 -0.41 -20.05 7.19
C PHE A 352 -1.73 -19.71 7.87
N ASN A 353 -1.98 -20.33 9.02
CA ASN A 353 -3.12 -19.99 9.88
C ASN A 353 -2.62 -19.66 11.29
N TYR A 354 -3.04 -18.51 11.83
CA TYR A 354 -2.56 -17.98 13.12
C TYR A 354 -1.02 -18.04 13.26
N ALA A 355 -0.32 -17.61 12.22
CA ALA A 355 1.14 -17.53 12.20
C ALA A 355 1.60 -16.08 12.42
N THR A 356 2.72 -15.90 13.13
CA THR A 356 3.46 -14.63 13.21
C THR A 356 4.80 -14.79 12.52
N ILE A 357 5.11 -13.96 11.53
CA ILE A 357 6.40 -13.91 10.83
C ILE A 357 7.01 -12.53 11.04
N GLU A 358 8.15 -12.47 11.71
CA GLU A 358 8.76 -11.19 12.09
C GLU A 358 10.29 -11.16 12.10
N TYR A 359 10.82 -9.95 11.94
CA TYR A 359 12.23 -9.60 12.01
C TYR A 359 13.14 -10.25 10.96
N SER A 360 12.57 -10.80 9.87
CA SER A 360 13.37 -11.33 8.75
C SER A 360 13.81 -10.25 7.77
N ALA A 361 14.73 -10.60 6.85
CA ALA A 361 15.12 -9.77 5.72
C ALA A 361 13.96 -9.63 4.70
N TYR A 362 13.16 -10.68 4.51
CA TYR A 362 11.88 -10.66 3.81
C TYR A 362 10.88 -11.61 4.49
N GLY A 363 9.61 -11.23 4.60
CA GLY A 363 8.60 -12.05 5.32
C GLY A 363 8.33 -13.38 4.61
N ILE A 364 7.49 -13.35 3.58
CA ILE A 364 7.17 -14.51 2.74
C ILE A 364 7.51 -14.19 1.28
N TYR A 365 8.28 -15.07 0.64
CA TYR A 365 8.62 -14.98 -0.78
C TYR A 365 8.04 -16.15 -1.57
N ALA A 366 6.91 -15.93 -2.24
CA ALA A 366 6.37 -16.81 -3.26
C ALA A 366 7.13 -16.62 -4.58
N TYR A 367 7.76 -17.68 -5.07
CA TYR A 367 8.60 -17.65 -6.26
C TYR A 367 8.19 -18.76 -7.23
N GLY A 368 8.03 -18.45 -8.52
CA GLY A 368 7.82 -19.50 -9.52
C GLY A 368 6.42 -20.11 -9.56
N PHE A 369 5.38 -19.41 -9.09
CA PHE A 369 4.01 -19.95 -9.01
C PHE A 369 3.43 -20.24 -10.40
N GLY A 370 2.71 -21.36 -10.53
CA GLY A 370 1.99 -21.76 -11.74
C GLY A 370 0.62 -22.36 -11.43
N THR A 371 -0.06 -22.96 -12.41
CA THR A 371 -1.46 -23.45 -12.37
C THR A 371 -1.86 -24.33 -11.14
N ASN A 372 -0.92 -24.91 -10.39
CA ASN A 372 -1.21 -25.73 -9.20
C ASN A 372 -0.50 -25.23 -7.92
N SER A 373 0.10 -24.04 -7.96
CA SER A 373 0.75 -23.42 -6.81
C SER A 373 -0.28 -22.57 -6.06
N SER A 374 -0.30 -22.68 -4.73
CA SER A 374 -1.19 -21.88 -3.90
C SER A 374 -0.51 -21.36 -2.64
N LEU A 375 -0.79 -20.11 -2.30
CA LEU A 375 -0.42 -19.52 -1.02
C LEU A 375 -1.69 -19.05 -0.31
N VAL A 376 -1.96 -19.63 0.85
CA VAL A 376 -3.11 -19.27 1.69
C VAL A 376 -2.61 -18.71 3.01
N ILE A 377 -2.97 -17.46 3.32
CA ILE A 377 -2.64 -16.81 4.58
C ILE A 377 -3.95 -16.40 5.25
N SER A 378 -4.13 -16.81 6.50
CA SER A 378 -5.35 -16.55 7.26
C SER A 378 -5.04 -16.25 8.72
N ASN A 379 -5.74 -15.30 9.33
CA ASN A 379 -5.61 -14.96 10.76
C ASN A 379 -4.16 -14.72 11.23
N SER A 380 -3.26 -14.30 10.33
CA SER A 380 -1.82 -14.28 10.58
C SER A 380 -1.28 -12.86 10.67
N ILE A 381 -0.08 -12.70 11.23
CA ILE A 381 0.62 -11.42 11.39
C ILE A 381 1.97 -11.50 10.68
N ILE A 382 2.21 -10.60 9.74
CA ILE A 382 3.48 -10.47 9.02
C ILE A 382 4.02 -9.07 9.29
N GLN A 383 5.03 -8.97 10.16
CA GLN A 383 5.44 -7.68 10.71
C GLN A 383 6.94 -7.46 10.84
N GLN A 384 7.37 -6.19 10.78
CA GLN A 384 8.75 -5.79 11.09
C GLN A 384 9.83 -6.50 10.23
N ASN A 385 9.46 -6.97 9.04
CA ASN A 385 10.40 -7.58 8.11
C ASN A 385 11.04 -6.51 7.23
N GLY A 386 12.21 -6.81 6.65
CA GLY A 386 13.03 -5.85 5.93
C GLY A 386 12.38 -5.37 4.64
N SER A 387 12.49 -6.15 3.58
CA SER A 387 12.17 -5.70 2.22
C SER A 387 10.68 -5.79 1.86
N TYR A 388 9.98 -6.81 2.34
CA TYR A 388 8.56 -7.06 2.03
C TYR A 388 7.89 -7.80 3.17
N GLY A 389 6.59 -7.54 3.40
CA GLY A 389 5.76 -8.49 4.14
C GLY A 389 5.53 -9.75 3.32
N LEU A 390 4.95 -9.59 2.13
CA LEU A 390 4.81 -10.65 1.13
C LEU A 390 5.34 -10.20 -0.23
N ARG A 391 6.10 -11.08 -0.87
CA ARG A 391 6.63 -10.92 -2.22
C ARG A 391 6.20 -12.09 -3.09
N ASN A 392 5.57 -11.83 -4.24
CA ASN A 392 5.32 -12.81 -5.29
C ASN A 392 6.09 -12.41 -6.56
N MET A 393 6.95 -13.28 -7.11
CA MET A 393 7.66 -13.02 -8.37
C MET A 393 7.86 -14.24 -9.28
N GLN A 394 8.07 -13.93 -10.57
CA GLN A 394 8.47 -14.87 -11.62
C GLN A 394 7.49 -16.03 -11.80
N GLY A 395 6.21 -15.72 -11.98
CA GLY A 395 5.21 -16.74 -12.22
C GLY A 395 5.41 -17.44 -13.57
N TYR A 396 4.86 -18.64 -13.69
CA TYR A 396 4.62 -19.29 -14.98
C TYR A 396 3.16 -19.13 -15.43
N SER A 397 2.40 -18.26 -14.74
CA SER A 397 0.96 -17.96 -14.84
C SER A 397 0.04 -18.91 -14.08
N GLU A 398 -1.09 -18.37 -13.59
CA GLU A 398 -2.23 -19.10 -13.02
C GLU A 398 -2.04 -19.68 -11.61
N GLY A 399 -1.07 -19.21 -10.82
CA GLY A 399 -1.03 -19.51 -9.39
C GLY A 399 -2.17 -18.82 -8.63
N VAL A 400 -2.41 -19.23 -7.37
CA VAL A 400 -3.45 -18.63 -6.51
C VAL A 400 -2.86 -18.10 -5.23
N VAL A 401 -3.14 -16.84 -4.89
CA VAL A 401 -2.78 -16.24 -3.60
C VAL A 401 -4.04 -15.74 -2.90
N SER A 402 -4.33 -16.29 -1.72
CA SER A 402 -5.46 -15.92 -0.88
C SER A 402 -4.97 -15.44 0.48
N ILE A 403 -5.36 -14.22 0.86
CA ILE A 403 -4.98 -13.59 2.13
C ILE A 403 -6.25 -13.10 2.81
N ALA A 404 -6.59 -13.66 3.97
CA ALA A 404 -7.80 -13.34 4.69
C ALA A 404 -7.55 -13.00 6.16
N ASP A 405 -8.28 -12.03 6.70
CA ASP A 405 -8.34 -11.72 8.15
C ASP A 405 -6.95 -11.58 8.81
N SER A 406 -5.96 -11.09 8.06
CA SER A 406 -4.55 -11.05 8.47
C SER A 406 -4.01 -9.62 8.59
N GLN A 407 -2.89 -9.47 9.28
CA GLN A 407 -2.20 -8.20 9.49
C GLN A 407 -0.85 -8.23 8.76
N ILE A 408 -0.62 -7.28 7.85
CA ILE A 408 0.64 -7.09 7.15
C ILE A 408 1.16 -5.70 7.46
N ILE A 409 1.98 -5.58 8.52
CA ILE A 409 2.19 -4.32 9.20
C ILE A 409 3.66 -3.98 9.48
N ASN A 410 4.00 -2.70 9.45
CA ASN A 410 5.32 -2.20 9.90
C ASN A 410 6.54 -2.85 9.19
N ASN A 411 6.39 -3.33 7.96
CA ASN A 411 7.51 -3.85 7.18
C ASN A 411 8.31 -2.69 6.57
N LYS A 412 9.65 -2.81 6.47
CA LYS A 412 10.54 -1.74 5.98
C LYS A 412 10.51 -1.57 4.45
N GLY A 413 9.66 -2.31 3.75
CA GLY A 413 9.32 -2.08 2.34
C GLY A 413 7.82 -2.26 2.09
N TYR A 414 7.42 -2.91 1.01
CA TYR A 414 5.99 -3.06 0.67
C TYR A 414 5.28 -4.00 1.63
N GLY A 415 3.99 -3.77 1.89
CA GLY A 415 3.15 -4.74 2.58
C GLY A 415 3.02 -6.01 1.75
N ILE A 416 2.35 -5.90 0.61
CA ILE A 416 2.24 -6.97 -0.40
C ILE A 416 2.76 -6.45 -1.73
N TYR A 417 3.73 -7.16 -2.30
CA TYR A 417 4.30 -6.88 -3.61
C TYR A 417 4.20 -8.10 -4.51
N SER A 418 3.66 -7.92 -5.71
CA SER A 418 3.58 -8.93 -6.75
C SER A 418 4.06 -8.38 -8.09
N ASN A 419 4.98 -9.13 -8.69
CA ASN A 419 5.33 -9.07 -10.09
C ASN A 419 5.28 -10.51 -10.63
N GLY A 420 4.12 -11.13 -10.42
CA GLY A 420 3.78 -12.46 -10.91
C GLY A 420 3.41 -12.42 -12.39
N ASP A 421 3.37 -13.56 -13.06
CA ASP A 421 2.97 -13.64 -14.47
C ASP A 421 1.49 -14.03 -14.58
N TYR A 422 0.57 -13.26 -14.02
CA TYR A 422 -0.90 -13.48 -14.04
C TYR A 422 -1.43 -14.53 -13.06
N ASP A 423 -1.02 -14.44 -11.79
CA ASP A 423 -1.63 -15.19 -10.68
C ASP A 423 -2.96 -14.58 -10.24
N ALA A 424 -3.87 -15.41 -9.73
CA ALA A 424 -5.16 -15.05 -9.13
C ALA A 424 -5.01 -14.55 -7.69
N TRP A 425 -5.72 -13.48 -7.31
CA TRP A 425 -5.60 -12.87 -5.97
C TRP A 425 -6.94 -12.70 -5.28
N THR A 426 -7.02 -13.16 -4.04
CA THR A 426 -8.13 -12.84 -3.12
C THR A 426 -7.53 -12.23 -1.85
N ILE A 427 -7.76 -10.95 -1.61
CA ILE A 427 -7.24 -10.21 -0.44
C ILE A 427 -8.46 -9.65 0.30
N THR A 428 -8.86 -10.30 1.40
CA THR A 428 -10.11 -9.96 2.09
C THR A 428 -10.00 -9.78 3.60
N GLY A 429 -10.59 -8.73 4.18
CA GLY A 429 -10.66 -8.59 5.64
C GLY A 429 -9.32 -8.27 6.32
N ASN A 430 -8.30 -7.85 5.57
CA ASN A 430 -6.95 -7.66 6.11
C ASN A 430 -6.72 -6.24 6.64
N THR A 431 -5.74 -6.10 7.54
CA THR A 431 -5.14 -4.82 7.91
C THR A 431 -3.74 -4.73 7.30
N ILE A 432 -3.51 -3.74 6.44
CA ILE A 432 -2.23 -3.52 5.76
C ILE A 432 -1.76 -2.12 6.10
N SER A 433 -0.85 -1.99 7.07
CA SER A 433 -0.55 -0.66 7.63
C SER A 433 0.88 -0.41 8.08
N GLY A 434 1.30 0.85 8.07
CA GLY A 434 2.62 1.25 8.59
C GLY A 434 3.80 0.72 7.79
N ASN A 435 3.58 0.20 6.58
CA ASN A 435 4.65 -0.30 5.73
C ASN A 435 5.40 0.88 5.08
N ALA A 436 6.72 0.78 4.96
CA ALA A 436 7.53 1.87 4.39
C ALA A 436 7.36 2.01 2.86
N GLY A 437 6.89 0.97 2.18
CA GLY A 437 6.47 0.97 0.78
C GLY A 437 4.97 1.20 0.61
N MET A 438 4.40 0.80 -0.53
CA MET A 438 2.94 0.78 -0.70
C MET A 438 2.33 -0.35 0.13
N GLY A 439 1.06 -0.19 0.52
CA GLY A 439 0.30 -1.28 1.15
C GLY A 439 0.16 -2.47 0.19
N LEU A 440 -0.37 -2.22 -1.01
CA LEU A 440 -0.51 -3.21 -2.08
C LEU A 440 0.18 -2.75 -3.35
N TYR A 441 0.96 -3.63 -3.97
CA TYR A 441 1.46 -3.48 -5.34
C TYR A 441 1.30 -4.81 -6.07
N LEU A 442 0.37 -4.91 -7.02
CA LEU A 442 0.11 -6.07 -7.85
C LEU A 442 0.31 -5.71 -9.33
N TYR A 443 1.27 -6.36 -9.97
CA TYR A 443 1.56 -6.18 -11.39
C TYR A 443 1.48 -7.52 -12.12
N ARG A 444 0.80 -7.52 -13.28
CA ARG A 444 0.57 -8.70 -14.12
C ARG A 444 -0.13 -9.80 -13.31
N THR A 445 -1.42 -9.61 -13.09
CA THR A 445 -2.24 -10.46 -12.23
C THR A 445 -3.52 -10.86 -12.98
N ALA A 446 -4.19 -11.92 -12.55
CA ALA A 446 -5.48 -12.34 -13.06
C ALA A 446 -6.51 -12.37 -11.92
N ASP A 447 -7.81 -12.33 -12.24
CA ASP A 447 -8.93 -12.58 -11.32
C ASP A 447 -8.71 -12.05 -9.89
N VAL A 448 -8.70 -10.72 -9.77
CA VAL A 448 -8.32 -10.01 -8.55
C VAL A 448 -9.57 -9.59 -7.78
N VAL A 449 -9.68 -10.05 -6.53
CA VAL A 449 -10.69 -9.62 -5.57
C VAL A 449 -9.99 -9.01 -4.36
N ILE A 450 -10.16 -7.71 -4.15
CA ILE A 450 -9.64 -6.99 -2.99
C ILE A 450 -10.84 -6.39 -2.25
N SER A 451 -11.23 -6.97 -1.12
CA SER A 451 -12.41 -6.49 -0.40
C SER A 451 -12.32 -6.44 1.12
N ASN A 452 -13.05 -5.49 1.73
CA ASN A 452 -13.14 -5.37 3.19
C ASN A 452 -11.78 -5.17 3.89
N ASN A 453 -10.78 -4.61 3.22
CA ASN A 453 -9.45 -4.38 3.82
C ASN A 453 -9.35 -2.97 4.42
N THR A 454 -8.56 -2.83 5.48
CA THR A 454 -8.09 -1.55 5.99
C THR A 454 -6.65 -1.34 5.53
N ILE A 455 -6.40 -0.31 4.72
CA ILE A 455 -5.08 -0.01 4.16
C ILE A 455 -4.68 1.39 4.60
N SER A 456 -3.82 1.51 5.61
CA SER A 456 -3.54 2.80 6.23
C SER A 456 -2.07 3.05 6.54
N ASP A 457 -1.68 4.32 6.61
CA ASP A 457 -0.36 4.71 7.14
C ASP A 457 0.84 4.09 6.36
N ASN A 458 0.63 3.68 5.11
CA ASN A 458 1.70 3.13 4.27
C ASN A 458 2.42 4.27 3.54
N LEU A 459 3.73 4.39 3.74
CA LEU A 459 4.49 5.55 3.30
C LEU A 459 4.60 5.67 1.77
N GLY A 460 4.56 4.55 1.04
CA GLY A 460 4.65 4.53 -0.43
C GLY A 460 3.32 4.75 -1.17
N GLY A 461 2.17 4.71 -0.48
CA GLY A 461 0.83 4.80 -1.08
C GLY A 461 -0.09 3.64 -0.69
N GLY A 462 -1.35 3.70 -1.12
CA GLY A 462 -2.37 2.70 -0.76
C GLY A 462 -2.26 1.42 -1.56
N SER A 463 -2.81 1.41 -2.78
CA SER A 463 -2.94 0.20 -3.60
C SER A 463 -2.67 0.42 -5.08
N GLN A 464 -1.60 -0.18 -5.60
CA GLN A 464 -1.22 -0.33 -7.01
C GLN A 464 -1.66 -1.63 -7.61
N ILE A 465 -2.53 -1.59 -8.62
CA ILE A 465 -2.91 -2.75 -9.41
C ILE A 465 -2.75 -2.43 -10.88
N SER A 466 -2.05 -3.29 -11.62
CA SER A 466 -1.78 -3.05 -13.03
C SER A 466 -1.65 -4.32 -13.86
N SER A 467 -2.05 -4.23 -15.13
CA SER A 467 -2.04 -5.33 -16.09
C SER A 467 -2.86 -6.53 -15.61
N VAL A 468 -4.14 -6.30 -15.33
CA VAL A 468 -5.08 -7.31 -14.84
C VAL A 468 -5.75 -8.04 -16.00
N ARG A 469 -5.69 -9.37 -15.99
CA ARG A 469 -6.48 -10.25 -16.87
C ARG A 469 -7.75 -10.72 -16.14
N ASP A 470 -8.79 -11.05 -16.89
CA ASP A 470 -10.04 -11.61 -16.35
C ASP A 470 -10.75 -10.59 -15.43
N GLY A 471 -11.22 -10.97 -14.23
CA GLY A 471 -11.98 -10.08 -13.35
C GLY A 471 -11.13 -9.15 -12.46
N PHE A 472 -11.62 -7.94 -12.19
CA PHE A 472 -11.14 -7.07 -11.12
C PHE A 472 -12.29 -6.55 -10.26
N GLU A 473 -12.24 -6.83 -8.96
CA GLU A 473 -13.11 -6.28 -7.94
C GLU A 473 -12.29 -5.59 -6.85
N TYR A 474 -12.61 -4.32 -6.59
CA TYR A 474 -12.08 -3.56 -5.46
C TYR A 474 -13.25 -3.00 -4.64
N SER A 475 -13.62 -3.68 -3.56
CA SER A 475 -14.88 -3.40 -2.86
C SER A 475 -14.79 -3.25 -1.34
N ASN A 476 -15.51 -2.28 -0.78
CA ASN A 476 -15.64 -2.09 0.68
C ASN A 476 -14.30 -1.92 1.43
N ASN A 477 -13.26 -1.42 0.76
CA ASN A 477 -11.98 -1.15 1.40
C ASN A 477 -11.98 0.24 2.06
N VAL A 478 -11.24 0.37 3.16
CA VAL A 478 -11.02 1.64 3.88
C VAL A 478 -9.56 2.02 3.72
N LEU A 479 -9.30 3.20 3.15
CA LEU A 479 -7.96 3.71 2.91
C LEU A 479 -7.78 5.07 3.58
N SER A 480 -6.75 5.21 4.42
CA SER A 480 -6.48 6.46 5.13
C SER A 480 -4.99 6.69 5.37
N ASN A 481 -4.55 7.95 5.39
CA ASN A 481 -3.18 8.34 5.78
C ASN A 481 -2.03 7.67 4.99
N ASN A 482 -2.30 7.16 3.80
CA ASN A 482 -1.24 6.62 2.94
C ASN A 482 -0.46 7.77 2.26
N GLY A 483 0.81 7.52 1.93
CA GLY A 483 1.72 8.50 1.36
C GLY A 483 1.27 9.10 0.01
N ASN A 484 2.05 10.08 -0.46
CA ASN A 484 1.69 11.10 -1.47
C ASN A 484 1.47 10.61 -2.92
N ASN A 485 1.27 9.33 -3.14
CA ASN A 485 0.99 8.77 -4.45
C ASN A 485 -0.53 8.77 -4.68
N TRP A 486 -1.20 7.70 -4.27
CA TRP A 486 -2.59 7.43 -4.62
C TRP A 486 -3.17 6.44 -3.62
N ALA A 487 -4.45 6.60 -3.29
CA ALA A 487 -5.16 5.62 -2.50
C ALA A 487 -5.38 4.35 -3.35
N LEU A 488 -5.95 4.52 -4.55
CA LEU A 488 -6.07 3.46 -5.56
C LEU A 488 -5.63 3.98 -6.93
N TYR A 489 -4.78 3.23 -7.61
CA TYR A 489 -4.54 3.39 -9.04
C TYR A 489 -4.51 2.04 -9.74
N PHE A 490 -5.43 1.96 -10.69
CA PHE A 490 -5.65 0.84 -11.56
C PHE A 490 -5.13 1.22 -12.94
N TYR A 491 -4.22 0.42 -13.50
CA TYR A 491 -3.66 0.70 -14.82
C TYR A 491 -3.53 -0.53 -15.71
N ASN A 492 -4.17 -0.51 -16.86
CA ASN A 492 -3.93 -1.47 -17.94
C ASN A 492 -3.44 -0.73 -19.18
N GLY A 493 -2.21 -1.03 -19.60
CA GLY A 493 -1.64 -0.46 -20.81
C GLY A 493 -2.14 -1.13 -22.09
N ALA A 494 -2.05 -0.40 -23.21
CA ALA A 494 -2.34 -0.94 -24.53
C ALA A 494 -1.23 -1.91 -25.00
N SER A 495 -1.38 -3.20 -24.75
CA SER A 495 -0.53 -4.19 -25.41
C SER A 495 -0.91 -4.27 -26.89
N LEU A 496 0.04 -3.95 -27.77
CA LEU A 496 -0.10 -3.96 -29.24
C LEU A 496 -0.15 -5.36 -29.87
N SER A 497 -0.34 -6.43 -29.07
CA SER A 497 -0.49 -7.79 -29.58
C SER A 497 -1.93 -8.29 -29.39
N SER A 498 -2.48 -8.80 -30.48
CA SER A 498 -3.88 -8.66 -30.85
C SER A 498 -4.88 -9.61 -30.20
N ASP A 499 -4.71 -10.17 -28.99
CA ASP A 499 -5.75 -11.09 -28.45
C ASP A 499 -5.84 -11.43 -26.93
N VAL A 500 -4.96 -11.06 -25.96
CA VAL A 500 -4.97 -11.84 -24.66
C VAL A 500 -4.65 -11.13 -23.32
N TRP A 501 -4.83 -9.81 -23.13
CA TRP A 501 -4.34 -9.16 -21.87
C TRP A 501 -5.26 -8.13 -21.22
N MET A 502 -6.58 -8.23 -21.37
CA MET A 502 -7.50 -7.18 -20.92
C MET A 502 -8.41 -7.71 -19.81
N THR A 503 -8.79 -6.83 -18.90
CA THR A 503 -9.77 -7.12 -17.85
C THR A 503 -11.14 -7.30 -18.52
N ASP A 504 -11.84 -8.37 -18.19
CA ASP A 504 -13.18 -8.70 -18.71
C ASP A 504 -14.27 -7.94 -17.97
N SER A 505 -14.06 -7.69 -16.67
CA SER A 505 -15.00 -6.96 -15.82
C SER A 505 -14.26 -6.12 -14.77
N LEU A 506 -14.68 -4.86 -14.61
CA LEU A 506 -14.05 -3.90 -13.71
C LEU A 506 -15.08 -3.32 -12.73
N LEU A 507 -15.01 -3.71 -11.45
CA LEU A 507 -15.90 -3.25 -10.38
C LEU A 507 -15.12 -2.53 -9.26
N ILE A 508 -15.51 -1.30 -8.95
CA ILE A 508 -14.98 -0.52 -7.83
C ILE A 508 -16.17 0.00 -7.00
N ALA A 509 -16.41 -0.60 -5.83
CA ALA A 509 -17.66 -0.39 -5.11
C ALA A 509 -17.52 -0.20 -3.60
N GLY A 510 -18.20 0.78 -3.01
CA GLY A 510 -18.33 0.86 -1.54
C GLY A 510 -17.05 1.24 -0.80
N ASN A 511 -15.99 1.70 -1.48
CA ASN A 511 -14.73 2.04 -0.83
C ASN A 511 -14.81 3.39 -0.11
N THR A 512 -14.11 3.52 1.02
CA THR A 512 -13.98 4.78 1.76
C THR A 512 -12.52 5.22 1.77
N ILE A 513 -12.25 6.39 1.20
CA ILE A 513 -10.91 6.97 1.08
C ILE A 513 -10.88 8.30 1.83
N THR A 514 -10.06 8.39 2.86
CA THR A 514 -9.81 9.62 3.62
C THR A 514 -8.36 10.04 3.47
N ASN A 515 -8.13 11.01 2.60
CA ASN A 515 -6.82 11.58 2.37
C ASN A 515 -6.63 12.79 3.28
N ASP A 516 -6.32 12.51 4.55
CA ASP A 516 -5.86 13.54 5.46
C ASP A 516 -4.48 14.00 4.98
N VAL A 517 -4.42 15.27 4.59
CA VAL A 517 -3.22 15.90 4.02
C VAL A 517 -2.01 15.63 4.92
N LEU A 518 -1.14 14.70 4.52
CA LEU A 518 0.22 14.65 5.05
C LEU A 518 0.91 15.93 4.59
N THR A 519 1.01 16.85 5.53
CA THR A 519 1.65 18.15 5.38
C THR A 519 3.07 17.98 4.83
N GLY A 520 3.30 18.45 3.61
CA GLY A 520 4.63 18.86 3.16
C GLY A 520 5.50 17.80 2.48
N CYS A 521 5.14 17.35 1.28
CA CYS A 521 6.06 17.46 0.14
C CYS A 521 5.35 17.19 -1.17
N CYS A 522 5.78 17.99 -2.16
CA CYS A 522 5.74 17.69 -3.57
C CYS A 522 4.40 18.03 -4.23
N SER A 523 4.50 18.73 -5.35
CA SER A 523 3.45 19.40 -6.14
C SER A 523 2.47 18.45 -6.85
N GLY A 524 2.03 17.38 -6.17
CA GLY A 524 1.12 16.37 -6.71
C GLY A 524 0.06 15.85 -5.73
N GLY A 525 0.30 15.85 -4.41
CA GLY A 525 -0.66 15.38 -3.39
C GLY A 525 -1.17 13.93 -3.55
N SER A 526 -1.72 13.34 -2.47
CA SER A 526 -2.36 12.02 -2.56
C SER A 526 -3.62 12.10 -3.42
N HIS A 527 -3.67 11.36 -4.52
CA HIS A 527 -4.86 11.23 -5.36
C HIS A 527 -5.83 10.21 -4.72
N GLY A 528 -7.14 10.38 -4.93
CA GLY A 528 -8.15 9.41 -4.53
C GLY A 528 -8.05 8.12 -5.35
N MET A 529 -8.90 7.98 -6.35
CA MET A 529 -8.93 6.83 -7.25
C MET A 529 -8.57 7.24 -8.67
N ILE A 530 -7.63 6.54 -9.29
CA ILE A 530 -7.30 6.71 -10.70
C ILE A 530 -7.51 5.39 -11.42
N ILE A 531 -8.38 5.40 -12.42
CA ILE A 531 -8.71 4.26 -13.27
C ILE A 531 -8.23 4.61 -14.66
N ASN A 532 -7.08 4.08 -15.04
CA ASN A 532 -6.50 4.24 -16.37
C ASN A 532 -6.51 2.88 -17.07
N ASP A 533 -7.67 2.51 -17.61
CA ASP A 533 -7.87 1.25 -18.29
C ASP A 533 -7.88 1.51 -19.79
N GLN A 534 -6.83 1.08 -20.50
CA GLN A 534 -6.83 1.05 -21.97
C GLN A 534 -7.58 -0.20 -22.50
N GLY A 535 -8.24 -0.93 -21.60
CA GLY A 535 -9.18 -2.03 -21.78
C GLY A 535 -10.39 -1.71 -22.68
N ILE A 536 -11.24 -2.74 -22.90
CA ILE A 536 -12.58 -2.61 -23.49
C ILE A 536 -13.69 -2.82 -22.45
N ALA A 537 -13.32 -3.09 -21.19
CA ALA A 537 -14.29 -3.30 -20.13
C ALA A 537 -14.96 -2.00 -19.72
N ASP A 538 -16.27 -2.05 -19.58
CA ASP A 538 -17.05 -0.97 -19.01
C ASP A 538 -16.95 -1.02 -17.49
N ALA A 539 -16.27 -0.03 -16.89
CA ALA A 539 -16.11 0.04 -15.45
C ALA A 539 -17.44 0.35 -14.74
N THR A 540 -17.70 -0.31 -13.62
CA THR A 540 -18.74 0.09 -12.67
C THR A 540 -18.09 0.69 -11.42
N ILE A 541 -18.28 2.00 -11.19
CA ILE A 541 -17.71 2.74 -10.07
C ILE A 541 -18.87 3.28 -9.23
N THR A 542 -19.16 2.63 -8.10
CA THR A 542 -20.41 2.88 -7.36
C THR A 542 -20.25 2.99 -5.85
N ASN A 543 -21.04 3.84 -5.20
CA ASN A 543 -21.12 3.94 -3.74
C ASN A 543 -19.78 4.22 -3.03
N ASN A 544 -18.80 4.81 -3.72
CA ASN A 544 -17.51 5.13 -3.11
C ASN A 544 -17.56 6.49 -2.41
N ILE A 545 -16.83 6.64 -1.31
CA ILE A 545 -16.65 7.88 -0.57
C ILE A 545 -15.18 8.29 -0.68
N VAL A 546 -14.93 9.49 -1.20
CA VAL A 546 -13.58 10.08 -1.29
C VAL A 546 -13.60 11.45 -0.62
N SER A 547 -12.76 11.67 0.38
CA SER A 547 -12.67 12.94 1.09
C SER A 547 -11.22 13.42 1.21
N GLY A 548 -10.96 14.68 0.86
CA GLY A 548 -9.63 15.28 0.94
C GLY A 548 -8.66 14.80 -0.15
N GLY A 549 -7.42 15.28 -0.10
CA GLY A 549 -6.39 14.96 -1.10
C GLY A 549 -6.37 15.90 -2.31
N TYR A 550 -5.70 15.47 -3.38
CA TYR A 550 -5.53 16.27 -4.61
C TYR A 550 -6.72 16.12 -5.56
N SER A 551 -6.94 14.93 -6.13
CA SER A 551 -8.10 14.62 -6.97
C SER A 551 -9.01 13.58 -6.31
N GLY A 552 -10.29 13.56 -6.71
CA GLY A 552 -11.26 12.57 -6.26
C GLY A 552 -11.17 11.28 -7.06
N ILE A 553 -12.02 11.15 -8.10
CA ILE A 553 -12.04 9.99 -9.00
C ILE A 553 -11.63 10.42 -10.41
N VAL A 554 -10.62 9.75 -10.96
CA VAL A 554 -10.15 9.97 -12.34
C VAL A 554 -10.40 8.71 -13.15
N VAL A 555 -11.04 8.85 -14.31
CA VAL A 555 -11.28 7.77 -15.27
C VAL A 555 -10.75 8.19 -16.64
N ASP A 556 -9.82 7.40 -17.18
CA ASP A 556 -9.20 7.65 -18.48
C ASP A 556 -9.10 6.37 -19.31
N ASN A 557 -9.42 6.49 -20.59
CA ASN A 557 -9.12 5.49 -21.61
C ASN A 557 -8.77 6.21 -22.91
N SER A 558 -7.53 6.14 -23.38
CA SER A 558 -7.07 6.88 -24.56
C SER A 558 -7.24 6.12 -25.87
N ILE A 559 -7.56 4.82 -25.81
CA ILE A 559 -7.50 3.90 -26.96
C ILE A 559 -8.89 3.43 -27.40
N ASN A 560 -9.70 2.93 -26.46
CA ASN A 560 -10.97 2.27 -26.74
C ASN A 560 -12.16 3.12 -26.28
N ASN A 561 -13.25 3.07 -27.03
CA ASN A 561 -14.51 3.67 -26.60
C ASN A 561 -15.15 2.78 -25.54
N VAL A 562 -15.30 3.31 -24.33
CA VAL A 562 -15.89 2.62 -23.17
C VAL A 562 -17.01 3.45 -22.55
N GLN A 563 -17.99 2.78 -21.95
CA GLN A 563 -19.16 3.37 -21.31
C GLN A 563 -19.23 2.98 -19.82
N PRO A 564 -18.37 3.54 -18.97
CA PRO A 564 -18.41 3.23 -17.55
C PRO A 564 -19.68 3.80 -16.89
N ILE A 565 -20.20 3.07 -15.91
CA ILE A 565 -21.29 3.51 -15.03
C ILE A 565 -20.65 4.07 -13.77
N ILE A 566 -20.81 5.37 -13.51
CA ILE A 566 -20.26 6.04 -12.33
C ILE A 566 -21.41 6.66 -11.55
N ASN A 567 -21.83 5.99 -10.47
CA ASN A 567 -23.02 6.38 -9.75
C ASN A 567 -22.93 6.33 -8.23
N ASN A 568 -23.72 7.16 -7.55
CA ASN A 568 -23.85 7.18 -6.10
C ASN A 568 -22.51 7.37 -5.35
N ASN A 569 -21.50 7.97 -5.97
CA ASN A 569 -20.24 8.28 -5.30
C ASN A 569 -20.34 9.63 -4.57
N THR A 570 -19.72 9.73 -3.40
CA THR A 570 -19.63 10.98 -2.63
C THR A 570 -18.18 11.46 -2.61
N ILE A 571 -17.91 12.64 -3.14
CA ILE A 571 -16.56 13.20 -3.28
C ILE A 571 -16.54 14.59 -2.69
N THR A 572 -15.72 14.80 -1.65
CA THR A 572 -15.74 16.05 -0.89
C THR A 572 -14.35 16.60 -0.61
N ASN A 573 -14.24 17.93 -0.62
CA ASN A 573 -13.06 18.67 -0.18
C ASN A 573 -11.74 18.26 -0.86
N VAL A 574 -11.79 17.78 -2.11
CA VAL A 574 -10.55 17.53 -2.90
C VAL A 574 -10.07 18.83 -3.54
N ARG A 575 -8.76 19.01 -3.71
CA ARG A 575 -8.18 20.29 -4.16
C ARG A 575 -8.39 20.60 -5.65
N ASP A 576 -8.51 19.56 -6.47
CA ASP A 576 -8.64 19.66 -7.93
C ASP A 576 -10.03 19.13 -8.35
N TYR A 577 -10.11 18.27 -9.36
CA TYR A 577 -11.37 17.69 -9.82
C TYR A 577 -11.94 16.69 -8.82
N GLY A 578 -13.21 16.88 -8.45
CA GLY A 578 -13.99 15.86 -7.75
C GLY A 578 -14.07 14.61 -8.62
N LEU A 579 -14.53 14.76 -9.87
CA LEU A 579 -14.53 13.66 -10.82
C LEU A 579 -14.05 14.12 -12.20
N GLN A 580 -13.00 13.46 -12.69
CA GLN A 580 -12.33 13.75 -13.95
C GLN A 580 -12.48 12.58 -14.91
N ILE A 581 -12.95 12.86 -16.12
CA ILE A 581 -13.17 11.87 -17.18
C ILE A 581 -12.50 12.38 -18.44
N SER A 582 -11.59 11.57 -18.99
CA SER A 582 -10.85 11.93 -20.20
C SER A 582 -10.68 10.78 -21.16
N GLY A 583 -10.32 11.11 -22.41
CA GLY A 583 -10.04 10.12 -23.44
C GLY A 583 -11.29 9.77 -24.25
N LYS A 584 -11.45 8.49 -24.55
CA LYS A 584 -12.55 7.89 -25.31
C LYS A 584 -13.61 7.31 -24.37
N VAL A 585 -13.92 8.04 -23.31
CA VAL A 585 -14.86 7.59 -22.27
C VAL A 585 -16.20 8.29 -22.45
N ILE A 586 -17.29 7.51 -22.53
CA ILE A 586 -18.67 7.94 -22.75
C ILE A 586 -19.54 7.48 -21.56
N PRO A 587 -19.44 8.15 -20.40
CA PRO A 587 -19.89 7.61 -19.10
C PRO A 587 -21.38 7.80 -18.83
N ILE A 588 -21.99 6.93 -18.01
CA ILE A 588 -23.28 7.22 -17.36
C ILE A 588 -23.01 7.79 -15.97
N LEU A 589 -23.25 9.10 -15.78
CA LEU A 589 -23.00 9.80 -14.51
C LEU A 589 -24.31 10.04 -13.76
N ALA A 590 -24.54 9.30 -12.67
CA ALA A 590 -25.81 9.40 -11.95
C ALA A 590 -25.73 9.37 -10.41
N GLY A 591 -26.49 10.20 -9.70
CA GLY A 591 -26.61 10.06 -8.25
C GLY A 591 -25.37 10.46 -7.44
N ASN A 592 -24.35 11.05 -8.07
CA ASN A 592 -23.11 11.40 -7.38
C ASN A 592 -23.27 12.71 -6.59
N VAL A 593 -22.57 12.82 -5.47
CA VAL A 593 -22.52 14.01 -4.61
C VAL A 593 -21.10 14.57 -4.61
N LEU A 594 -20.94 15.77 -5.15
CA LEU A 594 -19.67 16.49 -5.24
C LEU A 594 -19.81 17.81 -4.49
N ASP A 595 -19.16 17.94 -3.34
CA ASP A 595 -19.31 19.09 -2.43
C ASP A 595 -17.95 19.63 -1.96
N GLY A 596 -17.70 20.93 -2.17
CA GLY A 596 -16.51 21.59 -1.64
C GLY A 596 -15.21 21.28 -2.38
N ASN A 597 -15.27 20.76 -3.60
CA ASN A 597 -14.10 20.36 -4.39
C ASN A 597 -13.45 21.57 -5.11
N GLY A 598 -12.27 21.40 -5.70
CA GLY A 598 -11.68 22.40 -6.59
C GLY A 598 -12.59 22.67 -7.78
N TYR A 599 -12.84 21.63 -8.56
CA TYR A 599 -13.86 21.56 -9.61
C TYR A 599 -14.81 20.41 -9.30
N GLY A 600 -16.06 20.48 -9.77
CA GLY A 600 -16.98 19.35 -9.70
C GLY A 600 -16.62 18.27 -10.71
N PHE A 601 -17.27 18.31 -11.87
CA PHE A 601 -17.02 17.45 -13.02
C PHE A 601 -16.10 18.10 -14.05
N TYR A 602 -15.16 17.30 -14.55
CA TYR A 602 -14.42 17.58 -15.78
C TYR A 602 -14.62 16.43 -16.74
N VAL A 603 -15.17 16.71 -17.92
CA VAL A 603 -15.41 15.73 -18.98
C VAL A 603 -14.77 16.19 -20.28
N TYR A 604 -13.85 15.38 -20.81
CA TYR A 604 -13.10 15.70 -22.02
C TYR A 604 -13.02 14.49 -22.95
N TYR A 605 -13.77 14.52 -24.04
CA TYR A 605 -13.80 13.41 -25.01
C TYR A 605 -12.86 13.69 -26.20
N ASN A 606 -11.91 12.79 -26.45
CA ASN A 606 -10.82 13.01 -27.40
C ASN A 606 -11.13 12.54 -28.84
N ASP A 607 -12.12 11.69 -29.05
CA ASP A 607 -12.33 11.06 -30.36
C ASP A 607 -13.14 11.96 -31.30
N VAL A 608 -12.45 12.60 -32.24
CA VAL A 608 -13.06 13.41 -33.31
C VAL A 608 -14.02 12.62 -34.20
N ASN A 609 -13.83 11.30 -34.29
CA ASN A 609 -14.65 10.41 -35.12
C ASN A 609 -15.68 9.63 -34.30
N GLY A 610 -15.64 9.77 -32.97
CA GLY A 610 -16.50 9.05 -32.06
C GLY A 610 -17.76 9.83 -31.68
N ASN A 611 -18.71 9.15 -31.03
CA ASN A 611 -19.90 9.80 -30.51
C ASN A 611 -19.73 10.16 -29.03
N GLY A 612 -19.53 11.44 -28.72
CA GLY A 612 -19.39 11.92 -27.36
C GLY A 612 -20.71 12.11 -26.59
N ASP A 613 -21.82 11.49 -27.01
CA ASP A 613 -23.13 11.61 -26.37
C ASP A 613 -23.21 10.74 -25.11
N PHE A 614 -23.53 11.35 -23.96
CA PHE A 614 -23.74 10.63 -22.71
C PHE A 614 -24.63 11.40 -21.73
N SER A 615 -24.97 10.81 -20.58
CA SER A 615 -25.91 11.42 -19.62
C SER A 615 -25.27 11.80 -18.29
N ILE A 616 -25.61 12.99 -17.79
CA ILE A 616 -25.33 13.46 -16.44
C ILE A 616 -26.66 13.76 -15.75
N SER A 617 -27.06 12.95 -14.76
CA SER A 617 -28.37 13.09 -14.12
C SER A 617 -28.42 12.77 -12.63
N ASN A 618 -29.33 13.39 -11.89
CA ASN A 618 -29.54 13.13 -10.45
C ASN A 618 -28.29 13.36 -9.59
N ASN A 619 -27.36 14.22 -10.02
CA ASN A 619 -26.15 14.54 -9.25
C ASN A 619 -26.37 15.81 -8.41
N ILE A 620 -25.63 15.92 -7.31
CA ILE A 620 -25.50 17.15 -6.50
C ILE A 620 -24.07 17.66 -6.69
N ILE A 621 -23.90 18.83 -7.29
CA ILE A 621 -22.61 19.41 -7.66
C ILE A 621 -22.53 20.84 -7.12
N ILE A 622 -22.02 20.97 -5.91
CA ILE A 622 -22.16 22.19 -5.11
C ILE A 622 -20.85 22.64 -4.51
N ASN A 623 -20.78 23.95 -4.24
CA ASN A 623 -19.69 24.58 -3.48
C ASN A 623 -18.28 24.32 -4.03
N SER A 624 -18.14 24.06 -5.35
CA SER A 624 -16.82 23.95 -5.96
C SER A 624 -16.10 25.30 -5.91
N THR A 625 -14.78 25.30 -5.72
CA THR A 625 -13.97 26.52 -5.71
C THR A 625 -14.00 27.21 -7.08
N TYR A 626 -14.00 26.42 -8.14
CA TYR A 626 -14.05 26.84 -9.53
C TYR A 626 -15.37 26.38 -10.16
N ASP A 627 -15.33 25.75 -11.33
CA ASP A 627 -16.52 25.40 -12.08
C ASP A 627 -17.18 24.11 -11.55
N GLY A 628 -18.52 24.06 -11.62
CA GLY A 628 -19.31 22.87 -11.29
C GLY A 628 -19.12 21.77 -12.33
N ILE A 629 -19.33 22.07 -13.61
CA ILE A 629 -19.13 21.13 -14.73
C ILE A 629 -18.30 21.81 -15.82
N THR A 630 -17.17 21.23 -16.20
CA THR A 630 -16.35 21.64 -17.35
C THR A 630 -16.42 20.60 -18.45
N ILE A 631 -16.77 21.03 -19.67
CA ILE A 631 -16.95 20.16 -20.84
C ILE A 631 -15.94 20.57 -21.91
N GLY A 632 -15.26 19.59 -22.52
CA GLY A 632 -14.27 19.84 -23.57
C GLY A 632 -14.15 18.72 -24.62
N GLY A 633 -13.37 19.02 -25.66
CA GLY A 633 -13.16 18.10 -26.79
C GLY A 633 -14.43 17.90 -27.60
N TYR A 634 -14.77 16.64 -27.86
CA TYR A 634 -15.94 16.22 -28.65
C TYR A 634 -17.10 15.72 -27.78
N ALA A 635 -17.10 16.06 -26.48
CA ALA A 635 -18.13 15.65 -25.52
C ALA A 635 -19.46 16.38 -25.78
N LYS A 636 -20.58 15.65 -25.67
CA LYS A 636 -21.95 16.14 -25.88
C LYS A 636 -22.90 15.59 -24.81
N PRO A 637 -22.65 15.91 -23.52
CA PRO A 637 -23.51 15.41 -22.45
C PRO A 637 -24.95 15.98 -22.54
N ILE A 638 -25.91 15.15 -22.18
CA ILE A 638 -27.26 15.57 -21.77
C ILE A 638 -27.24 15.69 -20.25
N ILE A 639 -27.42 16.90 -19.74
CA ILE A 639 -27.30 17.25 -18.33
C ILE A 639 -28.70 17.58 -17.81
N ASN A 640 -29.37 16.64 -17.13
CA ASN A 640 -30.75 16.85 -16.67
C ASN A 640 -30.96 16.36 -15.24
N ASN A 641 -31.86 17.00 -14.49
CA ASN A 641 -32.23 16.61 -13.12
C ASN A 641 -31.05 16.63 -12.15
N ASN A 642 -30.20 17.65 -12.19
CA ASN A 642 -29.09 17.82 -11.24
C ASN A 642 -29.29 19.07 -10.37
N ASP A 643 -28.69 19.07 -9.19
CA ASP A 643 -28.49 20.26 -8.36
C ASP A 643 -27.10 20.82 -8.64
N ILE A 644 -27.01 22.00 -9.24
CA ILE A 644 -25.74 22.63 -9.64
C ILE A 644 -25.72 24.08 -9.17
N TYR A 645 -25.20 24.34 -7.97
CA TYR A 645 -25.23 25.68 -7.37
C TYR A 645 -24.12 25.95 -6.37
N GLY A 646 -23.88 27.23 -6.09
CA GLY A 646 -22.89 27.64 -5.08
C GLY A 646 -21.43 27.44 -5.51
N ASN A 647 -21.18 27.12 -6.78
CA ASN A 647 -19.85 27.00 -7.35
C ASN A 647 -19.24 28.40 -7.57
N GLY A 648 -17.94 28.56 -7.30
CA GLY A 648 -17.25 29.86 -7.36
C GLY A 648 -16.97 30.37 -8.77
N GLY A 649 -16.90 29.46 -9.75
CA GLY A 649 -16.83 29.74 -11.17
C GLY A 649 -18.19 29.63 -11.84
N TYR A 650 -18.26 28.94 -12.97
CA TYR A 650 -19.50 28.65 -13.68
C TYR A 650 -20.15 27.36 -13.16
N ALA A 651 -21.47 27.30 -13.10
CA ALA A 651 -22.19 26.04 -12.91
C ALA A 651 -21.88 25.08 -14.07
N ILE A 652 -21.90 25.59 -15.30
CA ILE A 652 -21.47 24.86 -16.51
C ILE A 652 -20.55 25.75 -17.35
N ARG A 653 -19.39 25.20 -17.71
CA ARG A 653 -18.49 25.73 -18.73
C ARG A 653 -18.47 24.80 -19.94
N ASN A 654 -19.09 25.23 -21.04
CA ASN A 654 -19.03 24.54 -22.32
C ASN A 654 -17.87 25.06 -23.17
N ASN A 655 -16.75 24.35 -23.21
CA ASN A 655 -15.64 24.68 -24.12
C ASN A 655 -15.73 23.95 -25.47
N THR A 656 -16.90 23.39 -25.81
CA THR A 656 -17.12 22.70 -27.09
C THR A 656 -17.88 23.60 -28.07
N THR A 657 -17.86 23.24 -29.35
CA THR A 657 -18.68 23.90 -30.38
C THR A 657 -20.10 23.33 -30.44
N PHE A 658 -20.44 22.33 -29.61
CA PHE A 658 -21.71 21.63 -29.63
C PHE A 658 -22.71 22.26 -28.67
N GLU A 659 -23.97 22.34 -29.10
CA GLU A 659 -25.07 22.66 -28.18
C GLU A 659 -25.19 21.57 -27.11
N ILE A 660 -25.31 21.98 -25.85
CA ILE A 660 -25.45 21.10 -24.70
C ILE A 660 -26.89 21.18 -24.19
N ASP A 661 -27.58 20.04 -24.15
CA ASP A 661 -28.91 19.96 -23.53
C ASP A 661 -28.75 19.91 -22.02
N ALA A 662 -29.03 21.03 -21.34
CA ALA A 662 -28.88 21.20 -19.90
C ALA A 662 -30.21 21.52 -19.20
N LYS A 663 -31.29 20.91 -19.67
CA LYS A 663 -32.65 21.18 -19.20
C LYS A 663 -32.92 20.60 -17.81
N ASN A 664 -34.00 21.07 -17.18
CA ASN A 664 -34.51 20.44 -15.96
C ASN A 664 -33.47 20.31 -14.84
N ASN A 665 -32.54 21.26 -14.70
CA ASN A 665 -31.61 21.32 -13.57
C ASN A 665 -32.04 22.40 -12.57
N TRP A 666 -31.65 22.20 -11.32
CA TRP A 666 -31.75 23.21 -10.28
C TRP A 666 -30.45 23.99 -10.15
N TRP A 667 -30.53 25.31 -10.33
CA TRP A 667 -29.36 26.21 -10.32
C TRP A 667 -29.13 26.89 -8.96
N GLY A 668 -29.95 26.59 -7.95
CA GLY A 668 -29.94 27.32 -6.68
C GLY A 668 -30.69 28.65 -6.75
N VAL A 669 -30.91 29.25 -5.58
CA VAL A 669 -31.81 30.43 -5.43
C VAL A 669 -31.28 31.66 -6.17
N ALA A 670 -29.97 31.93 -6.08
CA ALA A 670 -29.36 33.12 -6.67
C ALA A 670 -29.38 33.08 -8.20
N ASP A 671 -28.89 32.00 -8.79
CA ASP A 671 -28.78 31.82 -10.24
C ASP A 671 -30.16 31.69 -10.89
N THR A 672 -31.11 31.03 -10.20
CA THR A 672 -32.52 30.99 -10.64
C THR A 672 -33.16 32.38 -10.65
N ALA A 673 -32.80 33.27 -9.71
CA ALA A 673 -33.28 34.64 -9.72
C ALA A 673 -32.73 35.43 -10.92
N GLU A 674 -31.49 35.17 -11.35
CA GLU A 674 -30.93 35.75 -12.58
C GLU A 674 -31.71 35.31 -13.83
N ILE A 675 -31.99 34.00 -13.96
CA ILE A 675 -32.79 33.45 -15.07
C ILE A 675 -34.18 34.13 -15.13
N ASN A 676 -34.83 34.31 -13.98
CA ASN A 676 -36.18 34.88 -13.89
C ASN A 676 -36.25 36.39 -14.17
N ASN A 677 -35.13 37.11 -14.05
CA ASN A 677 -35.08 38.57 -14.22
C ASN A 677 -34.95 39.03 -15.68
N GLY A 678 -34.76 38.12 -16.63
CA GLY A 678 -34.55 38.46 -18.04
C GLY A 678 -35.41 37.68 -19.03
N THR A 679 -35.19 37.94 -20.32
CA THR A 679 -35.87 37.26 -21.42
C THR A 679 -34.99 36.12 -21.91
N ASN A 680 -35.44 34.88 -21.72
CA ASN A 680 -34.65 33.71 -22.09
C ASN A 680 -34.83 33.31 -23.58
N PRO A 681 -33.78 32.81 -24.26
CA PRO A 681 -32.42 32.66 -23.76
C PRO A 681 -31.69 34.01 -23.67
N GLN A 682 -30.94 34.18 -22.57
CA GLN A 682 -30.05 35.30 -22.27
C GLN A 682 -28.67 34.80 -21.84
N SER A 683 -27.69 35.72 -21.84
CA SER A 683 -26.39 35.50 -21.20
C SER A 683 -26.56 35.47 -19.68
N LEU A 684 -25.96 34.47 -19.03
CA LEU A 684 -26.05 34.23 -17.59
C LEU A 684 -24.66 34.22 -16.97
N SER A 685 -24.51 34.79 -15.78
CA SER A 685 -23.21 34.94 -15.12
C SER A 685 -22.56 33.61 -14.70
N PHE A 686 -23.37 32.56 -14.53
CA PHE A 686 -22.96 31.23 -14.06
C PHE A 686 -22.91 30.18 -15.19
N ILE A 687 -23.15 30.55 -16.45
CA ILE A 687 -23.01 29.66 -17.62
C ILE A 687 -22.03 30.28 -18.61
N TYR A 688 -21.00 29.53 -18.99
CA TYR A 688 -20.06 29.91 -20.04
C TYR A 688 -20.32 29.11 -21.31
N ASP A 689 -20.82 29.78 -22.35
CA ASP A 689 -21.30 29.16 -23.60
C ASP A 689 -21.20 30.11 -24.81
N ASN A 690 -21.94 29.85 -25.90
CA ASN A 690 -22.04 30.70 -27.09
C ASN A 690 -22.34 32.20 -26.80
N ASN A 691 -23.04 32.51 -25.70
CA ASN A 691 -23.31 33.90 -25.32
C ASN A 691 -22.09 34.59 -24.71
N SER A 692 -21.16 33.81 -24.17
CA SER A 692 -19.88 34.27 -23.65
C SER A 692 -18.80 34.36 -24.74
N ASP A 693 -18.77 33.38 -25.64
CA ASP A 693 -17.88 33.31 -26.80
C ASP A 693 -18.61 32.69 -28.00
N ALA A 694 -18.78 33.47 -29.07
CA ALA A 694 -19.54 33.08 -30.25
C ALA A 694 -18.97 31.87 -31.04
N GLY A 695 -17.77 31.39 -30.68
CA GLY A 695 -17.19 30.17 -31.23
C GLY A 695 -17.64 28.88 -30.52
N LEU A 696 -18.38 28.98 -29.41
CA LEU A 696 -18.79 27.86 -28.58
C LEU A 696 -20.26 27.49 -28.83
N GLY A 697 -20.67 26.30 -28.39
CA GLY A 697 -22.06 25.88 -28.46
C GLY A 697 -22.90 26.44 -27.32
N PHE A 698 -24.21 26.61 -27.58
CA PHE A 698 -25.17 27.12 -26.59
C PHE A 698 -25.46 26.07 -25.51
N VAL A 699 -25.66 26.50 -24.26
CA VAL A 699 -26.14 25.62 -23.19
C VAL A 699 -27.64 25.84 -23.00
N ASN A 700 -28.44 24.82 -23.32
CA ASN A 700 -29.88 24.88 -23.25
C ASN A 700 -30.39 24.61 -21.83
N TYR A 701 -30.53 25.66 -21.02
CA TYR A 701 -31.00 25.61 -19.63
C TYR A 701 -32.53 25.66 -19.47
N ALA A 702 -33.30 25.36 -20.53
CA ALA A 702 -34.76 25.42 -20.50
C ALA A 702 -35.37 24.46 -19.45
N GLY A 703 -36.59 24.75 -19.02
CA GLY A 703 -37.25 23.92 -18.00
C GLY A 703 -36.51 23.82 -16.66
N TRP A 704 -35.66 24.78 -16.30
CA TRP A 704 -34.98 24.80 -14.99
C TRP A 704 -35.98 24.59 -13.85
N LEU A 705 -35.54 23.90 -12.81
CA LEU A 705 -36.41 23.50 -11.70
C LEU A 705 -36.65 24.67 -10.73
N ASN A 706 -37.73 24.62 -9.95
CA ASN A 706 -38.05 25.63 -8.92
C ASN A 706 -37.41 25.36 -7.55
N GLU A 707 -36.90 24.14 -7.35
CA GLU A 707 -36.18 23.65 -6.17
C GLU A 707 -35.31 22.45 -6.59
N THR A 708 -34.67 21.79 -5.63
CA THR A 708 -33.81 20.61 -5.85
C THR A 708 -34.42 19.56 -6.78
N TYR A 709 -33.61 18.88 -7.58
CA TYR A 709 -34.07 17.85 -8.52
C TYR A 709 -34.92 16.74 -7.89
N ALA A 710 -34.75 16.49 -6.59
CA ALA A 710 -35.51 15.47 -5.87
C ALA A 710 -37.01 15.80 -5.75
N THR A 711 -37.38 17.08 -5.73
CA THR A 711 -38.78 17.52 -5.54
C THR A 711 -39.24 18.58 -6.54
N GLY A 712 -38.29 19.19 -7.26
CA GLY A 712 -38.51 20.31 -8.13
C GLY A 712 -39.29 19.97 -9.40
N ALA A 713 -40.12 20.92 -9.79
CA ALA A 713 -40.83 20.92 -11.05
C ALA A 713 -40.23 21.98 -11.99
N PRO A 714 -40.17 21.72 -13.32
CA PRO A 714 -39.78 22.73 -14.30
C PRO A 714 -40.62 24.02 -14.18
N VAL A 715 -39.96 25.17 -14.00
CA VAL A 715 -40.61 26.47 -13.73
C VAL A 715 -41.22 27.09 -14.99
N SER A 716 -40.65 26.79 -16.15
CA SER A 716 -41.21 27.18 -17.44
C SER A 716 -41.36 25.96 -18.32
N LEU A 717 -42.55 25.80 -18.88
CA LEU A 717 -42.84 24.78 -19.89
C LEU A 717 -42.21 25.13 -21.25
N SER A 718 -41.00 25.68 -21.29
CA SER A 718 -40.23 25.94 -22.51
C SER A 718 -39.71 24.63 -23.13
N VAL A 719 -40.63 23.70 -23.35
CA VAL A 719 -40.42 22.36 -23.85
C VAL A 719 -41.01 22.33 -25.24
N THR A 720 -40.22 21.95 -26.26
CA THR A 720 -40.72 21.78 -27.62
C THR A 720 -41.98 20.91 -27.62
N GLY A 721 -43.11 21.49 -28.06
CA GLY A 721 -44.35 20.75 -28.22
C GLY A 721 -44.22 19.54 -29.15
N THR A 722 -45.04 18.52 -28.91
CA THR A 722 -45.16 17.35 -29.80
C THR A 722 -46.30 17.56 -30.80
N LEU A 723 -46.12 17.08 -32.03
CA LEU A 723 -47.14 17.11 -33.09
C LEU A 723 -47.32 15.70 -33.67
N GLU A 724 -48.56 15.19 -33.63
CA GLU A 724 -48.90 13.84 -34.07
C GLU A 724 -50.07 13.87 -35.07
N LEU A 725 -50.02 13.02 -36.09
CA LEU A 725 -51.18 12.65 -36.89
C LEU A 725 -51.95 11.55 -36.15
N ILE A 726 -53.27 11.68 -36.01
CA ILE A 726 -54.10 10.76 -35.23
C ILE A 726 -55.33 10.25 -36.00
N ASP A 727 -55.82 9.07 -35.63
CA ASP A 727 -57.03 8.50 -36.20
C ASP A 727 -58.29 9.10 -35.55
N SER A 728 -59.46 8.63 -35.99
CA SER A 728 -60.75 9.09 -35.44
C SER A 728 -60.96 8.74 -33.96
N ASN A 729 -60.19 7.78 -33.43
CA ASN A 729 -60.21 7.35 -32.04
C ASN A 729 -59.15 8.06 -31.16
N GLY A 730 -58.29 8.91 -31.75
CA GLY A 730 -57.23 9.63 -31.05
C GLY A 730 -55.91 8.85 -30.87
N ASN A 731 -55.73 7.73 -31.58
CA ASN A 731 -54.47 6.99 -31.63
C ASN A 731 -53.57 7.55 -32.73
N VAL A 732 -52.25 7.42 -32.60
CA VAL A 732 -51.30 7.83 -33.66
C VAL A 732 -51.60 7.07 -34.95
N ALA A 733 -51.84 7.79 -36.03
CA ALA A 733 -52.21 7.25 -37.34
C ALA A 733 -51.00 7.21 -38.27
N ALA A 734 -50.61 6.00 -38.68
CA ALA A 734 -49.57 5.79 -39.69
C ALA A 734 -50.11 5.88 -41.13
N THR A 735 -51.43 5.74 -41.33
CA THR A 735 -52.07 5.71 -42.66
C THR A 735 -53.46 6.32 -42.60
N TYR A 736 -53.86 7.00 -43.68
CA TYR A 736 -55.23 7.48 -43.91
C TYR A 736 -55.80 6.84 -45.19
N GLN A 737 -57.08 6.46 -45.16
CA GLN A 737 -57.79 5.92 -46.31
C GLN A 737 -58.61 7.01 -47.01
N SER A 738 -59.04 6.72 -48.23
CA SER A 738 -59.87 7.67 -49.00
C SER A 738 -61.18 7.97 -48.26
N GLY A 739 -61.42 9.26 -47.99
CA GLY A 739 -62.59 9.74 -47.26
C GLY A 739 -62.34 10.03 -45.78
N ASP A 740 -61.13 9.75 -45.26
CA ASP A 740 -60.75 10.15 -43.90
C ASP A 740 -60.45 11.66 -43.81
N ASP A 741 -60.76 12.25 -42.65
CA ASP A 741 -60.25 13.58 -42.28
C ASP A 741 -58.85 13.45 -41.66
N VAL A 742 -57.90 14.29 -42.08
CA VAL A 742 -56.59 14.39 -41.41
C VAL A 742 -56.78 15.06 -40.05
N ARG A 743 -56.41 14.36 -38.98
CA ARG A 743 -56.51 14.88 -37.61
C ARG A 743 -55.12 15.03 -37.01
N VAL A 744 -54.91 16.14 -36.31
CA VAL A 744 -53.64 16.48 -35.66
C VAL A 744 -53.84 16.63 -34.16
N ARG A 745 -52.87 16.18 -33.37
CA ARG A 745 -52.76 16.47 -31.93
C ARG A 745 -51.47 17.21 -31.68
N VAL A 746 -51.58 18.37 -31.03
CA VAL A 746 -50.43 19.10 -30.50
C VAL A 746 -50.47 18.98 -28.98
N THR A 747 -49.35 18.57 -28.37
CA THR A 747 -49.15 18.67 -26.92
C THR A 747 -48.01 19.65 -26.71
N ASP A 748 -48.35 20.90 -26.39
CA ASP A 748 -47.41 22.00 -26.24
C ASP A 748 -47.81 22.81 -25.01
N ALA A 749 -46.96 22.79 -23.99
CA ALA A 749 -47.37 23.13 -22.64
C ALA A 749 -47.17 24.63 -22.35
N ASP A 750 -46.18 25.28 -22.97
CA ASP A 750 -46.06 26.75 -23.04
C ASP A 750 -46.90 27.39 -24.15
N GLY A 751 -47.38 26.61 -25.12
CA GLY A 751 -48.40 27.04 -26.08
C GLY A 751 -49.73 27.47 -25.45
N ASN A 752 -49.97 27.11 -24.18
CA ASN A 752 -51.12 27.54 -23.38
C ASN A 752 -50.77 28.76 -22.51
N THR A 753 -50.81 29.95 -23.10
CA THR A 753 -50.39 31.21 -22.46
C THR A 753 -51.36 31.71 -21.39
N ASN A 754 -52.59 31.17 -21.34
CA ASN A 754 -53.59 31.49 -20.33
C ASN A 754 -54.45 30.29 -19.94
N ALA A 755 -54.12 29.65 -18.82
CA ALA A 755 -54.81 28.47 -18.30
C ALA A 755 -56.32 28.65 -17.99
N GLY A 756 -56.84 29.88 -17.96
CA GLY A 756 -58.26 30.17 -17.75
C GLY A 756 -59.11 30.26 -19.03
N VAL A 757 -58.49 30.14 -20.21
CA VAL A 757 -59.15 30.37 -21.50
C VAL A 757 -58.80 29.23 -22.47
N VAL A 758 -59.77 28.84 -23.31
CA VAL A 758 -59.47 27.95 -24.45
C VAL A 758 -58.77 28.77 -25.53
N GLU A 759 -57.54 28.40 -25.85
CA GLU A 759 -56.72 29.05 -26.86
C GLU A 759 -56.68 28.24 -28.16
N THR A 760 -56.31 28.89 -29.27
CA THR A 760 -56.21 28.26 -30.59
C THR A 760 -54.79 28.31 -31.09
N LEU A 761 -54.26 27.18 -31.55
CA LEU A 761 -52.97 27.07 -32.22
C LEU A 761 -53.16 26.77 -33.70
N THR A 762 -52.25 27.23 -34.55
CA THR A 762 -52.29 26.96 -35.99
C THR A 762 -51.27 25.88 -36.34
N VAL A 763 -51.72 24.82 -37.00
CA VAL A 763 -50.87 23.75 -37.52
C VAL A 763 -50.94 23.77 -39.05
N ARG A 764 -49.79 23.62 -39.71
CA ARG A 764 -49.72 23.48 -41.17
C ARG A 764 -49.71 22.00 -41.52
N VAL A 765 -50.55 21.60 -42.47
CA VAL A 765 -50.63 20.23 -42.99
C VAL A 765 -50.47 20.30 -44.50
N THR A 766 -49.70 19.40 -45.08
CA THR A 766 -49.51 19.27 -46.54
C THR A 766 -49.43 17.80 -46.93
N SER A 767 -49.50 17.52 -48.22
CA SER A 767 -49.21 16.21 -48.81
C SER A 767 -48.26 16.38 -49.99
N GLU A 768 -47.63 15.30 -50.44
CA GLU A 768 -46.79 15.32 -51.66
C GLU A 768 -47.54 15.83 -52.90
N THR A 769 -48.87 15.72 -52.94
CA THR A 769 -49.70 16.22 -54.05
C THR A 769 -50.10 17.69 -53.89
N GLU A 770 -50.30 18.16 -52.65
CA GLU A 770 -50.72 19.53 -52.35
C GLU A 770 -49.54 20.51 -52.24
N ASP A 771 -48.35 20.00 -51.92
CA ASP A 771 -47.15 20.81 -51.86
C ASP A 771 -46.70 21.26 -53.26
N THR A 772 -47.26 22.37 -53.73
CA THR A 772 -46.87 23.04 -54.97
C THR A 772 -45.75 24.06 -54.76
N GLY A 773 -45.05 24.00 -53.61
CA GLY A 773 -43.92 24.88 -53.31
C GLY A 773 -42.74 24.64 -54.25
N THR A 774 -41.73 25.52 -54.20
CA THR A 774 -40.46 25.26 -54.88
C THR A 774 -39.85 23.99 -54.27
N PRO A 775 -39.60 22.93 -55.05
CA PRO A 775 -39.04 21.69 -54.51
C PRO A 775 -37.67 21.92 -53.88
N TYR A 776 -37.38 21.18 -52.82
CA TYR A 776 -36.03 21.12 -52.25
C TYR A 776 -35.06 20.65 -53.33
N SER A 777 -34.04 21.46 -53.61
CA SER A 777 -33.06 21.14 -54.66
C SER A 777 -31.65 21.24 -54.11
N ALA A 778 -30.76 20.38 -54.61
CA ALA A 778 -29.33 20.55 -54.44
C ALA A 778 -28.69 20.91 -55.78
N SER A 779 -27.62 21.70 -55.74
CA SER A 779 -26.82 22.00 -56.93
C SER A 779 -26.00 20.77 -57.35
N THR A 780 -25.60 20.72 -58.61
CA THR A 780 -24.67 19.68 -59.08
C THR A 780 -23.34 19.82 -58.35
N PRO A 781 -22.81 18.75 -57.72
CA PRO A 781 -21.51 18.81 -57.06
C PRO A 781 -20.39 19.26 -58.00
N VAL A 782 -19.52 20.15 -57.52
CA VAL A 782 -18.35 20.63 -58.27
C VAL A 782 -17.09 20.15 -57.55
N ALA A 783 -16.21 19.46 -58.27
CA ALA A 783 -14.92 19.05 -57.72
C ALA A 783 -14.04 20.27 -57.42
N GLY A 784 -13.42 20.29 -56.24
CA GLY A 784 -12.44 21.31 -55.88
C GLY A 784 -11.23 21.31 -56.82
N SER A 785 -10.60 22.47 -57.02
CA SER A 785 -9.45 22.63 -57.93
C SER A 785 -8.21 21.80 -57.54
N SER A 786 -8.16 21.34 -56.29
CA SER A 786 -7.13 20.46 -55.74
C SER A 786 -7.54 18.97 -55.68
N ASN A 787 -8.72 18.60 -56.18
CA ASN A 787 -9.16 17.20 -56.19
C ASN A 787 -8.32 16.39 -57.19
N SER A 788 -7.63 15.36 -56.70
CA SER A 788 -6.82 14.43 -57.49
C SER A 788 -7.47 13.05 -57.69
N GLY A 789 -8.64 12.81 -57.08
CA GLY A 789 -9.40 11.56 -57.24
C GLY A 789 -10.30 11.55 -58.47
N ASP A 790 -10.64 10.35 -58.95
CA ASP A 790 -11.47 10.11 -60.14
C ASP A 790 -12.94 9.74 -59.84
N GLY A 791 -13.32 9.68 -58.56
CA GLY A 791 -14.68 9.39 -58.10
C GLY A 791 -15.68 10.54 -58.35
N SER A 792 -16.97 10.21 -58.36
CA SER A 792 -18.08 11.16 -58.53
C SER A 792 -18.98 11.22 -57.30
N LEU A 793 -19.30 12.43 -56.81
CA LEU A 793 -20.29 12.64 -55.75
C LEU A 793 -21.69 12.74 -56.35
N THR A 794 -22.63 11.94 -55.84
CA THR A 794 -24.05 11.98 -56.23
C THR A 794 -24.89 12.30 -54.99
N ILE A 795 -25.79 13.27 -55.12
CA ILE A 795 -26.75 13.62 -54.06
C ILE A 795 -28.00 12.77 -54.27
N LEU A 796 -28.37 11.97 -53.27
CA LEU A 796 -29.44 10.99 -53.40
C LEU A 796 -30.83 11.55 -53.08
N ASN A 797 -30.95 12.46 -52.11
CA ASN A 797 -32.24 13.02 -51.71
C ASN A 797 -32.10 14.39 -51.01
N THR A 798 -33.19 15.14 -50.97
CA THR A 798 -33.43 16.34 -50.16
C THR A 798 -34.79 16.20 -49.46
N SER A 799 -35.01 16.87 -48.32
CA SER A 799 -36.24 16.75 -47.53
C SER A 799 -36.77 18.09 -46.99
N TYR A 800 -37.89 18.03 -46.27
CA TYR A 800 -38.48 19.17 -45.54
C TYR A 800 -37.53 19.86 -44.55
N ASP A 801 -36.48 19.16 -44.09
CA ASP A 801 -35.48 19.66 -43.15
C ASP A 801 -34.24 20.26 -43.85
N THR A 802 -34.23 20.33 -45.19
CA THR A 802 -33.11 20.88 -45.95
C THR A 802 -32.91 22.37 -45.64
N LYS A 803 -31.73 22.73 -45.11
CA LYS A 803 -31.31 24.12 -44.96
C LYS A 803 -30.63 24.62 -46.23
N THR A 804 -30.80 25.91 -46.54
CA THR A 804 -30.03 26.57 -47.60
C THR A 804 -28.61 26.80 -47.11
N GLU A 805 -27.67 25.98 -47.57
CA GLU A 805 -26.26 26.08 -47.20
C GLU A 805 -25.34 25.45 -48.25
N ASP A 806 -24.06 25.82 -48.19
CA ASP A 806 -23.02 25.20 -49.02
C ASP A 806 -22.44 23.98 -48.30
N TRP A 807 -22.30 22.88 -49.02
CA TRP A 807 -21.74 21.63 -48.48
C TRP A 807 -20.35 21.36 -49.06
N THR A 808 -19.39 21.06 -48.19
CA THR A 808 -18.02 20.68 -48.56
C THR A 808 -17.72 19.27 -48.05
N LEU A 809 -17.25 18.39 -48.95
CA LEU A 809 -16.76 17.06 -48.60
C LEU A 809 -15.26 17.01 -48.82
N THR A 810 -14.50 16.82 -47.74
CA THR A 810 -13.03 16.82 -47.77
C THR A 810 -12.51 15.41 -47.49
N ALA A 811 -11.74 14.84 -48.42
CA ALA A 811 -11.12 13.54 -48.21
C ALA A 811 -10.14 13.60 -47.02
N VAL A 812 -10.36 12.74 -46.02
CA VAL A 812 -9.49 12.56 -44.85
C VAL A 812 -8.70 11.25 -44.91
N SER A 813 -9.10 10.33 -45.80
CA SER A 813 -8.33 9.14 -46.17
C SER A 813 -8.61 8.77 -47.64
N GLN A 814 -8.07 7.64 -48.11
CA GLN A 814 -8.39 7.13 -49.47
C GLN A 814 -9.85 6.75 -49.65
N THR A 815 -10.57 6.47 -48.56
CA THR A 815 -11.96 6.01 -48.59
C THR A 815 -12.91 6.86 -47.77
N SER A 816 -12.44 7.79 -46.93
CA SER A 816 -13.31 8.55 -46.02
C SER A 816 -13.26 10.06 -46.26
N PHE A 817 -14.42 10.71 -46.09
CA PHE A 817 -14.63 12.13 -46.27
C PHE A 817 -15.24 12.75 -45.01
N LEU A 818 -14.69 13.88 -44.57
CA LEU A 818 -15.34 14.78 -43.65
C LEU A 818 -16.43 15.56 -44.40
N VAL A 819 -17.64 15.60 -43.85
CA VAL A 819 -18.78 16.30 -44.43
C VAL A 819 -19.07 17.54 -43.59
N THR A 820 -19.05 18.71 -44.23
CA THR A 820 -19.23 20.00 -43.55
C THR A 820 -20.27 20.84 -44.29
N GLY A 821 -21.29 21.30 -43.57
CA GLY A 821 -22.23 22.32 -44.05
C GLY A 821 -21.82 23.71 -43.58
N SER A 822 -22.01 24.74 -44.40
CA SER A 822 -21.66 26.13 -44.05
C SER A 822 -22.52 26.71 -42.93
N VAL A 823 -23.67 26.10 -42.63
CA VAL A 823 -24.58 26.47 -41.54
C VAL A 823 -24.65 25.38 -40.49
N SER A 824 -24.69 24.12 -40.92
CA SER A 824 -24.83 22.95 -40.03
C SER A 824 -23.49 22.45 -39.47
N GLY A 825 -22.37 23.01 -39.90
CA GLY A 825 -21.04 22.64 -39.42
C GLY A 825 -20.62 21.23 -39.83
N ASN A 826 -19.61 20.69 -39.14
CA ASN A 826 -19.15 19.31 -39.36
C ASN A 826 -20.22 18.30 -38.94
N GLN A 827 -20.52 17.36 -39.83
CA GLN A 827 -21.49 16.31 -39.55
C GLN A 827 -20.88 15.21 -38.69
N THR A 828 -21.72 14.61 -37.86
CA THR A 828 -21.34 13.58 -36.88
C THR A 828 -20.94 12.25 -37.52
N GLN A 829 -21.22 12.06 -38.81
CA GLN A 829 -20.85 10.86 -39.56
C GLN A 829 -19.94 11.24 -40.74
N GLN A 830 -18.77 10.60 -40.82
CA GLN A 830 -17.94 10.64 -42.03
C GLN A 830 -18.57 9.82 -43.15
N TYR A 831 -18.44 10.28 -44.38
CA TYR A 831 -18.85 9.50 -45.55
C TYR A 831 -17.70 8.59 -45.98
N THR A 832 -17.91 7.28 -45.89
CA THR A 832 -16.96 6.29 -46.42
C THR A 832 -17.44 5.75 -47.76
N VAL A 833 -16.56 5.77 -48.77
CA VAL A 833 -16.78 5.16 -50.08
C VAL A 833 -16.81 3.64 -49.91
N GLY A 834 -17.91 3.03 -50.37
CA GLY A 834 -18.12 1.58 -50.38
C GLY A 834 -17.54 0.88 -51.60
#